data_AF-A0A1T2L1M4-F1
#
_entry.id   AF-A0A1T2L1M4-F1
#
_cell.length_a   1.000
_cell.length_b   1.000
_cell.length_c   1.000
_cell.angle_alpha   90.00
_cell.angle_beta   90.00
_cell.angle_gamma   90.00
#
_symmetry.space_group_name_H-M   'P 1'
#
loop_
_entity.id
_entity.type
_entity.pdbx_description
1 polymer ?
#
loop_
_entity_poly.entity_id
_entity_poly.type
_entity_poly.pdbx_seq_one_letter_code
_entity_poly.pdbx_strand_id
1 'polypeptide(L)'
;MALFYSGQISADDCDAFTSLSGYGIIGEDDFSYGNNSTINTIDITGDTGNTPTPLGVMETVDEYFPDIDPSTFPSTGGSDLEYPSSVSAGSYGKVILKGNSTTTFSGGYDVGGTGGTYIYELEFKQKSGRGATASMAPGDYFIEKLSMANKSNIIVTGSGQVRLYIKESFQAGNEAKLNAGGNVEDFIIFLYDSASLQVGNGNSGHSDADFSGVIYTPYDTTSIQFGNNNDIQGAILSEGSVEVGSNTDFDYSSSVQESVLDAFGCEATASVDHYAITHAGVGVTCEAVVVTVTAHDASHAEVAPANGTEITLTTSPLVDSGSGSTYTFTGTETSTTFYLTETTATTSPHININVTDGTASEDASEDPALQFVNTALLFSSTTSQTSCENSATMTLRAIRTDDSTGACVARVTGDLAVDMAYACVDPTTCHGDKNDAVTIRALDTDGTTLLNSGSIADNPDDSVSDYISRTLRFDGSGVANFTASYSDAGEIALHAQLSLAASSPDPAITLSDSSESFVVAPESFKVESFKSDGTTALNNSGSSGAPSQVAGDAFQLKVVAQCSDGTVTKNYAWDTDISAVAPSSPDTGSGGTLGNVYFSSDDTKVYGDAGTTTSASASDFSDGVALLTNARYNEVGSVTFQANANDYLGDTSADTVGTTATEVGRFIPDRFILSAPTLTNRSDLAPTIPADFTYMDEALELGFTLTAVNAQGETTQNYEGSYAKLNPTSSGSLGLAAYDPVGGTDMSSRLDIGVSSGSWSSGSATISAEVAISRLASPDGIFEGLQFGVIPGDSDGVTLDSTTLDLDVDGDTTNDHAEIGDTDILFGRLNVLDTTGHESLPLPITLQAEYFDGSGFVTNDRDDSSLYNSTYGELDNYTDNLPTTSGEPTLSGSGTLSDGTGSGMSLSAPGSGNTGSVDLEYCLETCTNGTGGAGLGYLQYDWDGDGSHDDNPTGTARFGIYTGSDRQIYIEEIY
;
A
#
# COMPACT_ATOMS: atom_id res chain seq x y z
N MET A 1 10.98 6.78 -10.71
CA MET A 1 11.24 8.20 -10.44
C MET A 1 11.59 8.35 -8.96
N ALA A 2 12.87 8.47 -8.64
CA ALA A 2 13.43 8.41 -7.30
C ALA A 2 13.11 9.69 -6.49
N LEU A 3 12.83 9.52 -5.19
CA LEU A 3 12.69 10.61 -4.23
C LEU A 3 14.07 11.29 -4.04
N PHE A 4 14.32 12.37 -4.77
CA PHE A 4 15.48 13.24 -4.58
C PHE A 4 15.45 13.87 -3.19
N TYR A 5 16.54 13.66 -2.46
CA TYR A 5 16.80 14.26 -1.15
C TYR A 5 17.13 15.75 -1.28
N SER A 6 16.82 16.53 -0.24
CA SER A 6 16.81 17.99 -0.24
C SER A 6 18.20 18.67 -0.11
N GLY A 7 19.22 18.13 -0.76
CA GLY A 7 20.48 18.82 -1.03
C GLY A 7 20.74 18.68 -2.52
N GLN A 8 20.32 19.66 -3.33
CA GLN A 8 20.66 19.64 -4.74
C GLN A 8 22.18 19.74 -4.86
N ILE A 9 22.82 18.64 -5.28
CA ILE A 9 24.17 18.67 -5.84
C ILE A 9 24.14 19.70 -6.97
N SER A 10 25.09 20.66 -6.94
CA SER A 10 25.06 21.74 -7.90
C SER A 10 25.43 21.20 -9.29
N ALA A 11 25.00 21.89 -10.35
CA ALA A 11 25.41 21.53 -11.72
C ALA A 11 26.95 21.53 -11.84
N ASP A 12 27.62 22.46 -11.15
CA ASP A 12 29.09 22.54 -11.09
C ASP A 12 29.71 21.30 -10.40
N ASP A 13 29.05 20.73 -9.39
CA ASP A 13 29.50 19.50 -8.73
C ASP A 13 29.29 18.26 -9.63
N CYS A 14 28.18 18.20 -10.39
CA CYS A 14 27.97 17.11 -11.34
C CYS A 14 28.94 17.15 -12.52
N ASP A 15 29.35 18.33 -12.98
CA ASP A 15 30.44 18.45 -13.97
C ASP A 15 31.75 17.89 -13.42
N ALA A 16 32.05 18.15 -12.14
CA ALA A 16 33.24 17.62 -11.48
C ALA A 16 33.17 16.09 -11.32
N PHE A 17 32.03 15.54 -10.88
CA PHE A 17 31.83 14.08 -10.82
C PHE A 17 31.89 13.41 -12.19
N THR A 18 31.39 14.09 -13.23
CA THR A 18 31.54 13.64 -14.64
C THR A 18 33.02 13.52 -15.01
N SER A 19 33.83 14.52 -14.68
CA SER A 19 35.29 14.46 -14.90
C SER A 19 35.94 13.30 -14.14
N LEU A 20 35.66 13.18 -12.83
CA LEU A 20 36.20 12.12 -11.97
C LEU A 20 35.81 10.72 -12.45
N SER A 21 34.58 10.55 -12.94
CA SER A 21 34.06 9.26 -13.45
C SER A 21 34.83 8.75 -14.68
N GLY A 22 35.58 9.61 -15.39
CA GLY A 22 36.39 9.19 -16.53
C GLY A 22 37.58 8.28 -16.19
N TYR A 23 38.00 8.24 -14.93
CA TYR A 23 39.28 7.61 -14.54
C TYR A 23 39.14 6.39 -13.60
N GLY A 24 38.04 6.28 -12.87
CA GLY A 24 37.70 5.15 -11.99
C GLY A 24 38.51 5.01 -10.72
N ILE A 25 39.83 5.17 -10.78
CA ILE A 25 40.70 5.16 -9.60
C ILE A 25 41.60 6.39 -9.62
N ILE A 26 41.47 7.26 -8.65
CA ILE A 26 42.32 8.44 -8.47
C ILE A 26 42.79 8.47 -7.02
N GLY A 27 44.10 8.52 -6.82
CA GLY A 27 44.73 8.92 -5.56
C GLY A 27 45.57 10.16 -5.82
N GLU A 28 44.96 11.35 -5.76
CA GLU A 28 45.54 12.62 -6.25
C GLU A 28 46.94 12.87 -5.68
N ASP A 29 47.13 12.67 -4.36
CA ASP A 29 48.42 12.77 -3.67
C ASP A 29 49.40 11.65 -4.08
N ASP A 30 48.95 10.38 -4.09
CA ASP A 30 49.74 9.23 -4.52
C ASP A 30 48.84 8.03 -4.89
N PHE A 31 49.15 7.37 -5.99
CA PHE A 31 48.58 6.07 -6.34
C PHE A 31 49.69 5.03 -6.57
N SER A 32 49.58 3.89 -5.90
CA SER A 32 50.50 2.77 -6.11
C SER A 32 49.76 1.43 -6.19
N TYR A 33 50.30 0.52 -7.01
CA TYR A 33 49.71 -0.79 -7.25
C TYR A 33 50.76 -1.92 -7.23
N GLY A 34 50.35 -3.11 -6.80
CA GLY A 34 51.19 -4.30 -6.82
C GLY A 34 51.27 -5.00 -8.18
N ASN A 35 52.12 -6.02 -8.30
CA ASN A 35 52.32 -6.73 -9.57
C ASN A 35 51.06 -7.48 -10.02
N ASN A 36 50.87 -7.59 -11.34
CA ASN A 36 49.76 -8.28 -12.01
C ASN A 36 48.37 -7.72 -11.66
N SER A 37 48.28 -6.44 -11.33
CA SER A 37 46.99 -5.78 -11.20
C SER A 37 46.47 -5.34 -12.57
N THR A 38 45.16 -5.43 -12.75
CA THR A 38 44.45 -5.18 -14.01
C THR A 38 43.31 -4.20 -13.80
N ILE A 39 42.95 -3.46 -14.85
CA ILE A 39 41.72 -2.67 -14.94
C ILE A 39 41.01 -3.03 -16.24
N ASN A 40 39.71 -3.33 -16.18
CA ASN A 40 38.94 -3.84 -17.32
C ASN A 40 39.61 -5.04 -18.01
N THR A 41 40.21 -5.94 -17.23
CA THR A 41 41.02 -7.08 -17.71
C THR A 41 42.32 -6.72 -18.44
N ILE A 42 42.72 -5.45 -18.43
CA ILE A 42 43.95 -4.93 -19.04
C ILE A 42 45.01 -4.73 -17.95
N ASP A 43 46.22 -5.25 -18.17
CA ASP A 43 47.34 -5.04 -17.24
C ASP A 43 47.59 -3.54 -17.02
N ILE A 44 47.67 -3.12 -15.77
CA ILE A 44 48.08 -1.75 -15.43
C ILE A 44 49.58 -1.63 -15.74
N THR A 45 49.94 -0.64 -16.55
CA THR A 45 51.31 -0.40 -17.02
C THR A 45 51.77 1.04 -16.74
N GLY A 46 53.05 1.16 -16.35
CA GLY A 46 53.67 2.44 -15.99
C GLY A 46 54.03 2.52 -14.51
N ASP A 47 55.08 3.27 -14.16
CA ASP A 47 55.61 3.41 -12.80
C ASP A 47 55.48 4.84 -12.24
N THR A 48 54.81 5.73 -12.95
CA THR A 48 54.58 7.13 -12.56
C THR A 48 53.17 7.57 -12.94
N GLY A 49 52.42 8.15 -12.01
CA GLY A 49 51.05 8.63 -12.21
C GLY A 49 50.27 8.62 -10.90
N ASN A 50 49.07 9.20 -10.89
CA ASN A 50 48.14 9.19 -9.75
C ASN A 50 46.80 8.48 -10.09
N THR A 51 46.66 7.98 -11.31
CA THR A 51 45.51 7.19 -11.75
C THR A 51 45.90 6.20 -12.86
N PRO A 52 45.39 4.95 -12.85
CA PRO A 52 45.32 4.11 -14.03
C PRO A 52 44.06 4.45 -14.85
N THR A 53 44.24 4.85 -16.11
CA THR A 53 43.11 5.03 -17.03
C THR A 53 42.33 3.72 -17.24
N PRO A 54 41.05 3.76 -17.68
CA PRO A 54 40.28 2.56 -18.03
C PRO A 54 40.93 1.66 -19.10
N LEU A 55 41.98 2.15 -19.77
CA LEU A 55 42.80 1.45 -20.76
C LEU A 55 44.08 0.83 -20.17
N GLY A 56 44.27 0.84 -18.85
CA GLY A 56 45.42 0.21 -18.16
C GLY A 56 46.73 1.00 -18.26
N VAL A 57 46.67 2.30 -18.54
CA VAL A 57 47.86 3.17 -18.63
C VAL A 57 47.85 4.15 -17.47
N MET A 58 48.98 4.25 -16.77
CA MET A 58 49.18 5.26 -15.73
C MET A 58 49.27 6.67 -16.30
N GLU A 59 48.48 7.59 -15.73
CA GLU A 59 48.50 9.03 -16.05
C GLU A 59 48.56 9.88 -14.77
N THR A 60 48.87 11.16 -14.94
CA THR A 60 48.77 12.17 -13.88
C THR A 60 47.67 13.14 -14.24
N VAL A 61 46.64 13.19 -13.41
CA VAL A 61 45.50 14.11 -13.50
C VAL A 61 45.53 15.10 -12.33
N ASP A 62 44.83 16.21 -12.47
CA ASP A 62 44.64 17.26 -11.46
C ASP A 62 43.17 17.64 -11.52
N GLU A 63 42.35 16.98 -10.71
CA GLU A 63 40.88 17.01 -10.79
C GLU A 63 40.29 17.75 -9.58
N TYR A 64 39.13 18.37 -9.77
CA TYR A 64 38.43 19.01 -8.67
C TYR A 64 37.54 18.00 -7.93
N PHE A 65 37.69 17.93 -6.60
CA PHE A 65 36.87 17.09 -5.73
C PHE A 65 35.84 17.95 -4.98
N PRO A 66 34.52 17.81 -5.27
CA PRO A 66 33.47 18.43 -4.49
C PRO A 66 33.49 18.11 -2.99
N ASP A 67 33.08 19.05 -2.15
CA ASP A 67 32.98 18.81 -0.69
C ASP A 67 31.94 17.73 -0.37
N ILE A 68 32.21 16.88 0.64
CA ILE A 68 31.20 15.96 1.17
C ILE A 68 30.10 16.69 1.94
N ASP A 69 28.86 16.21 1.83
CA ASP A 69 27.71 16.67 2.62
C ASP A 69 27.22 15.57 3.57
N PRO A 70 27.17 15.80 4.90
CA PRO A 70 27.56 17.02 5.60
C PRO A 70 29.07 17.24 5.68
N SER A 71 29.53 18.48 5.47
CA SER A 71 30.96 18.82 5.55
C SER A 71 31.55 18.72 6.97
N THR A 72 30.71 18.57 7.99
CA THR A 72 31.12 18.34 9.38
C THR A 72 30.54 17.03 9.88
N PHE A 73 31.40 16.15 10.37
CA PHE A 73 30.97 14.86 10.91
C PHE A 73 30.08 15.05 12.15
N PRO A 74 28.84 14.50 12.17
CA PRO A 74 27.93 14.60 13.31
C PRO A 74 28.46 13.95 14.59
N SER A 75 27.95 14.35 15.76
CA SER A 75 28.31 13.71 17.02
C SER A 75 27.78 12.27 17.09
N THR A 76 28.63 11.32 17.45
CA THR A 76 28.24 9.92 17.72
C THR A 76 28.30 9.60 19.22
N GLY A 77 27.79 8.43 19.61
CA GLY A 77 27.79 7.94 20.99
C GLY A 77 26.39 7.60 21.50
N GLY A 78 26.28 6.84 22.59
CA GLY A 78 24.99 6.37 23.09
C GLY A 78 25.13 5.08 23.88
N SER A 79 24.07 4.26 23.88
CA SER A 79 24.13 2.92 24.47
C SER A 79 24.93 1.96 23.61
N ASP A 80 25.62 1.03 24.27
CA ASP A 80 26.28 -0.09 23.60
C ASP A 80 25.26 -1.19 23.26
N LEU A 81 25.40 -1.80 22.08
CA LEU A 81 24.63 -2.97 21.64
C LEU A 81 25.59 -4.13 21.42
N GLU A 82 25.42 -5.21 22.19
CA GLU A 82 26.20 -6.42 22.03
C GLU A 82 25.37 -7.54 21.39
N TYR A 83 25.79 -7.98 20.21
CA TYR A 83 25.14 -9.00 19.37
C TYR A 83 23.67 -8.72 19.04
N PRO A 84 23.29 -7.51 18.60
CA PRO A 84 21.92 -7.23 18.21
C PRO A 84 21.52 -8.05 16.98
N SER A 85 20.25 -8.49 16.93
CA SER A 85 19.65 -9.02 15.71
C SER A 85 19.28 -7.91 14.72
N SER A 86 18.96 -6.72 15.25
CA SER A 86 18.62 -5.54 14.47
C SER A 86 19.10 -4.25 15.15
N VAL A 87 19.44 -3.24 14.35
CA VAL A 87 19.81 -1.90 14.79
C VAL A 87 18.91 -0.90 14.05
N SER A 88 18.16 -0.10 14.81
CA SER A 88 17.33 0.95 14.24
C SER A 88 18.15 2.22 13.95
N ALA A 89 17.60 3.18 13.21
CA ALA A 89 18.15 4.54 13.18
C ALA A 89 18.26 5.11 14.61
N GLY A 90 19.33 5.86 14.89
CA GLY A 90 19.63 6.36 16.23
C GLY A 90 21.13 6.49 16.52
N SER A 91 21.46 6.88 17.75
CA SER A 91 22.83 7.14 18.19
C SER A 91 23.31 6.07 19.19
N TYR A 92 24.48 5.49 18.90
CA TYR A 92 25.03 4.33 19.60
C TYR A 92 26.49 4.56 20.01
N GLY A 93 26.86 3.95 21.14
CA GLY A 93 28.25 3.85 21.58
C GLY A 93 28.97 2.79 20.74
N LYS A 94 29.09 1.60 21.29
CA LYS A 94 29.69 0.45 20.62
C LYS A 94 28.62 -0.54 20.15
N VAL A 95 28.63 -0.89 18.87
CA VAL A 95 27.77 -1.94 18.29
C VAL A 95 28.65 -3.13 17.91
N ILE A 96 28.44 -4.29 18.53
CA ILE A 96 29.26 -5.49 18.33
C ILE A 96 28.44 -6.56 17.61
N LEU A 97 28.79 -6.86 16.37
CA LEU A 97 28.11 -7.89 15.57
C LEU A 97 28.72 -9.27 15.84
N LYS A 98 27.84 -10.27 15.95
CA LYS A 98 28.21 -11.64 16.27
C LYS A 98 28.70 -12.37 15.02
N GLY A 99 29.87 -13.00 15.10
CA GLY A 99 30.36 -13.85 14.02
C GLY A 99 29.42 -15.02 13.69
N ASN A 100 29.33 -15.35 12.40
CA ASN A 100 28.36 -16.33 11.86
C ASN A 100 26.90 -15.94 12.15
N SER A 101 26.59 -14.65 12.09
CA SER A 101 25.23 -14.12 12.24
C SER A 101 25.06 -12.87 11.37
N THR A 102 23.82 -12.60 10.99
CA THR A 102 23.43 -11.38 10.28
C THR A 102 22.74 -10.44 11.26
N THR A 103 23.14 -9.18 11.26
CA THR A 103 22.45 -8.08 11.95
C THR A 103 21.84 -7.16 10.90
N THR A 104 20.54 -6.85 11.05
CA THR A 104 19.82 -5.98 10.11
C THR A 104 19.82 -4.53 10.59
N PHE A 105 20.19 -3.59 9.74
CA PHE A 105 20.09 -2.17 9.99
C PHE A 105 18.90 -1.60 9.22
N SER A 106 18.00 -0.89 9.91
CA SER A 106 16.74 -0.44 9.33
C SER A 106 16.86 0.74 8.36
N GLY A 107 18.06 1.29 8.17
CA GLY A 107 18.26 2.46 7.31
C GLY A 107 17.62 3.74 7.86
N GLY A 108 17.56 4.76 7.01
CA GLY A 108 17.13 6.12 7.34
C GLY A 108 18.16 7.16 6.88
N TYR A 109 17.73 8.10 6.04
CA TYR A 109 18.57 9.21 5.61
C TYR A 109 18.56 10.33 6.65
N ASP A 110 19.67 11.03 6.82
CA ASP A 110 19.82 12.13 7.77
C ASP A 110 19.29 13.44 7.18
N VAL A 111 18.18 13.98 7.70
CA VAL A 111 17.68 15.32 7.37
C VAL A 111 18.04 16.25 8.53
N GLY A 112 19.13 17.00 8.39
CA GLY A 112 19.50 18.04 9.36
C GLY A 112 19.87 17.53 10.76
N GLY A 113 20.52 16.36 10.86
CA GLY A 113 20.96 15.73 12.10
C GLY A 113 19.93 14.79 12.74
N THR A 114 18.92 14.34 11.99
CA THR A 114 17.88 13.41 12.42
C THR A 114 17.53 12.42 11.31
N GLY A 115 17.34 11.14 11.67
CA GLY A 115 16.94 10.09 10.72
C GLY A 115 18.06 9.14 10.32
N GLY A 116 19.34 9.56 10.46
CA GLY A 116 20.51 8.69 10.25
C GLY A 116 20.86 7.76 11.42
N THR A 117 21.86 6.91 11.19
CA THR A 117 22.45 6.02 12.19
C THR A 117 23.84 6.54 12.58
N TYR A 118 24.09 6.81 13.86
CA TYR A 118 25.33 7.42 14.37
C TYR A 118 26.02 6.46 15.35
N ILE A 119 27.20 5.95 15.02
CA ILE A 119 27.88 4.91 15.79
C ILE A 119 29.32 5.34 16.12
N TYR A 120 29.68 5.29 17.41
CA TYR A 120 31.07 5.56 17.81
C TYR A 120 32.01 4.42 17.37
N GLU A 121 31.64 3.16 17.63
CA GLU A 121 32.44 2.00 17.21
C GLU A 121 31.53 0.86 16.72
N LEU A 122 31.66 0.46 15.45
CA LEU A 122 31.00 -0.72 14.88
C LEU A 122 32.03 -1.84 14.69
N GLU A 123 31.85 -2.95 15.40
CA GLU A 123 32.80 -4.06 15.45
C GLU A 123 32.17 -5.39 14.99
N PHE A 124 32.69 -6.01 13.93
CA PHE A 124 32.26 -7.32 13.46
C PHE A 124 33.21 -8.39 14.02
N LYS A 125 32.67 -9.29 14.85
CA LYS A 125 33.43 -10.43 15.38
C LYS A 125 33.46 -11.59 14.39
N GLN A 126 34.49 -12.41 14.48
CA GLN A 126 34.56 -13.70 13.82
C GLN A 126 34.20 -14.83 14.80
N LYS A 127 33.46 -15.84 14.33
CA LYS A 127 33.20 -17.07 15.09
C LYS A 127 33.30 -18.28 14.17
N SER A 128 34.07 -19.29 14.59
CA SER A 128 34.25 -20.54 13.85
C SER A 128 34.72 -20.34 12.39
N GLY A 129 35.60 -19.36 12.16
CA GLY A 129 36.12 -19.07 10.82
C GLY A 129 35.13 -18.39 9.87
N ARG A 130 34.01 -17.85 10.39
CA ARG A 130 33.03 -17.05 9.64
C ARG A 130 32.87 -15.67 10.29
N GLY A 131 32.88 -14.61 9.50
CA GLY A 131 32.67 -13.24 10.00
C GLY A 131 31.19 -12.97 10.28
N ALA A 132 30.91 -11.76 10.77
CA ALA A 132 29.54 -11.28 10.93
C ALA A 132 29.06 -10.67 9.60
N THR A 133 27.74 -10.54 9.42
CA THR A 133 27.16 -9.84 8.26
C THR A 133 26.30 -8.68 8.75
N ALA A 134 26.49 -7.50 8.19
CA ALA A 134 25.57 -6.39 8.33
C ALA A 134 24.72 -6.29 7.07
N SER A 135 23.41 -6.41 7.23
CA SER A 135 22.42 -6.20 6.18
C SER A 135 21.90 -4.78 6.34
N MET A 136 22.27 -3.87 5.46
CA MET A 136 21.99 -2.44 5.58
C MET A 136 20.89 -2.03 4.60
N ALA A 137 19.77 -1.52 5.12
CA ALA A 137 18.76 -0.86 4.31
C ALA A 137 19.22 0.57 3.92
N PRO A 138 18.66 1.18 2.86
CA PRO A 138 19.07 2.48 2.37
C PRO A 138 19.04 3.57 3.46
N GLY A 139 20.06 4.43 3.50
CA GLY A 139 20.20 5.44 4.54
C GLY A 139 21.65 5.85 4.83
N ASP A 140 21.78 6.73 5.84
CA ASP A 140 23.05 7.35 6.25
C ASP A 140 23.58 6.72 7.52
N TYR A 141 24.85 6.32 7.47
CA TYR A 141 25.54 5.64 8.56
C TYR A 141 26.83 6.39 8.88
N PHE A 142 26.79 7.22 9.93
CA PHE A 142 27.93 7.95 10.45
C PHE A 142 28.68 7.10 11.48
N ILE A 143 29.88 6.65 11.14
CA ILE A 143 30.66 5.72 11.96
C ILE A 143 32.05 6.31 12.24
N GLU A 144 32.46 6.45 13.51
CA GLU A 144 33.83 6.91 13.79
C GLU A 144 34.86 5.81 13.54
N LYS A 145 34.59 4.60 14.05
CA LYS A 145 35.47 3.43 13.93
C LYS A 145 34.70 2.21 13.46
N LEU A 146 35.05 1.71 12.28
CA LEU A 146 34.52 0.46 11.73
C LEU A 146 35.63 -0.59 11.71
N SER A 147 35.44 -1.70 12.43
CA SER A 147 36.38 -2.82 12.45
C SER A 147 35.67 -4.12 12.07
N MET A 148 36.11 -4.72 10.97
CA MET A 148 35.58 -5.98 10.45
C MET A 148 36.61 -7.09 10.57
N ALA A 149 36.31 -8.17 11.29
CA ALA A 149 37.15 -9.36 11.29
C ALA A 149 37.14 -10.07 9.91
N ASN A 150 38.09 -10.98 9.67
CA ASN A 150 38.16 -11.75 8.43
C ASN A 150 36.83 -12.42 8.07
N LYS A 151 36.47 -12.42 6.77
CA LYS A 151 35.24 -13.04 6.22
C LYS A 151 33.95 -12.40 6.72
N SER A 152 34.00 -11.12 7.07
CA SER A 152 32.81 -10.33 7.42
C SER A 152 32.23 -9.67 6.18
N ASN A 153 30.93 -9.42 6.17
CA ASN A 153 30.22 -8.90 5.00
C ASN A 153 29.39 -7.67 5.35
N ILE A 154 29.36 -6.68 4.45
CA ILE A 154 28.33 -5.65 4.38
C ILE A 154 27.51 -5.93 3.12
N ILE A 155 26.19 -5.93 3.23
CA ILE A 155 25.25 -6.19 2.13
C ILE A 155 24.19 -5.10 2.14
N VAL A 156 23.91 -4.49 0.99
CA VAL A 156 22.81 -3.53 0.82
C VAL A 156 21.49 -4.29 0.57
N THR A 157 20.39 -3.84 1.18
CA THR A 157 19.07 -4.48 1.04
C THR A 157 17.95 -3.49 0.75
N GLY A 158 17.22 -3.69 -0.35
CA GLY A 158 16.14 -2.80 -0.79
C GLY A 158 16.55 -1.97 -2.02
N SER A 159 15.63 -1.19 -2.57
CA SER A 159 15.90 -0.28 -3.69
C SER A 159 16.30 1.10 -3.12
N GLY A 160 17.59 1.44 -3.15
CA GLY A 160 18.11 2.74 -2.70
C GLY A 160 19.52 2.66 -2.11
N GLN A 161 20.14 3.83 -1.92
CA GLN A 161 21.56 3.92 -1.57
C GLN A 161 21.85 3.81 -0.05
N VAL A 162 22.89 3.06 0.29
CA VAL A 162 23.57 3.04 1.60
C VAL A 162 24.81 3.93 1.55
N ARG A 163 24.84 4.96 2.41
CA ARG A 163 25.95 5.92 2.51
C ARG A 163 26.70 5.74 3.84
N LEU A 164 27.93 5.26 3.78
CA LEU A 164 28.81 5.13 4.95
C LEU A 164 29.71 6.35 5.08
N TYR A 165 29.56 7.09 6.16
CA TYR A 165 30.42 8.23 6.50
C TYR A 165 31.42 7.80 7.58
N ILE A 166 32.71 7.81 7.27
CA ILE A 166 33.78 7.32 8.16
C ILE A 166 34.64 8.49 8.66
N LYS A 167 34.72 8.65 10.00
CA LYS A 167 35.49 9.73 10.62
C LYS A 167 36.96 9.43 10.87
N GLU A 168 37.28 8.27 11.43
CA GLU A 168 38.65 7.95 11.88
C GLU A 168 39.23 6.73 11.15
N SER A 169 38.53 5.59 11.19
CA SER A 169 39.08 4.38 10.58
C SER A 169 38.04 3.36 10.14
N PHE A 170 38.24 2.77 8.97
CA PHE A 170 37.60 1.55 8.49
C PHE A 170 38.67 0.48 8.25
N GLN A 171 38.70 -0.54 9.10
CA GLN A 171 39.60 -1.70 8.95
C GLN A 171 38.80 -2.97 8.67
N ALA A 172 38.98 -3.57 7.50
CA ALA A 172 38.43 -4.85 7.12
C ALA A 172 39.51 -5.94 7.02
N GLY A 173 39.28 -7.07 7.68
CA GLY A 173 40.16 -8.23 7.63
C GLY A 173 40.15 -8.94 6.27
N ASN A 174 40.92 -10.02 6.15
CA ASN A 174 41.04 -10.78 4.90
C ASN A 174 39.70 -11.41 4.49
N GLU A 175 39.49 -11.52 3.18
CA GLU A 175 38.30 -12.08 2.53
C GLU A 175 37.00 -11.39 3.01
N ALA A 176 37.07 -10.10 3.38
CA ALA A 176 35.88 -9.31 3.68
C ALA A 176 35.16 -8.96 2.37
N LYS A 177 33.82 -8.95 2.39
CA LYS A 177 33.00 -8.60 1.23
C LYS A 177 32.19 -7.34 1.51
N LEU A 178 32.29 -6.35 0.65
CA LEU A 178 31.64 -5.04 0.79
C LEU A 178 30.70 -4.84 -0.39
N ASN A 179 29.41 -5.08 -0.16
CA ASN A 179 28.37 -5.07 -1.20
C ASN A 179 28.71 -5.98 -2.40
N ALA A 180 29.49 -7.04 -2.18
CA ALA A 180 29.93 -7.95 -3.24
C ALA A 180 28.75 -8.52 -4.05
N GLY A 181 28.71 -8.21 -5.34
CA GLY A 181 27.65 -8.63 -6.27
C GLY A 181 26.35 -7.82 -6.20
N GLY A 182 26.35 -6.71 -5.45
CA GLY A 182 25.31 -5.68 -5.51
C GLY A 182 25.64 -4.63 -6.58
N ASN A 183 24.69 -3.73 -6.84
CA ASN A 183 24.89 -2.63 -7.78
C ASN A 183 25.87 -1.59 -7.21
N VAL A 184 26.60 -0.91 -8.09
CA VAL A 184 27.64 0.06 -7.70
C VAL A 184 27.01 1.34 -7.14
N GLU A 185 25.92 1.82 -7.74
CA GLU A 185 25.17 3.02 -7.35
C GLU A 185 24.54 2.93 -5.95
N ASP A 186 24.29 1.72 -5.45
CA ASP A 186 23.61 1.47 -4.19
C ASP A 186 24.52 1.58 -2.95
N PHE A 187 25.86 1.68 -3.11
CA PHE A 187 26.79 1.67 -1.99
C PHE A 187 27.95 2.66 -2.14
N ILE A 188 28.00 3.66 -1.24
CA ILE A 188 29.05 4.68 -1.22
C ILE A 188 29.69 4.83 0.17
N ILE A 189 31.00 5.01 0.19
CA ILE A 189 31.81 5.26 1.38
C ILE A 189 32.46 6.64 1.28
N PHE A 190 32.06 7.54 2.17
CA PHE A 190 32.66 8.86 2.36
C PHE A 190 33.71 8.80 3.47
N LEU A 191 34.94 9.24 3.19
CA LEU A 191 35.98 9.39 4.21
C LEU A 191 36.14 10.87 4.57
N TYR A 192 36.14 11.19 5.87
CA TYR A 192 36.43 12.54 6.35
C TYR A 192 37.94 12.79 6.46
N ASP A 193 38.31 14.05 6.65
CA ASP A 193 39.68 14.50 6.91
C ASP A 193 40.40 13.56 7.91
N SER A 194 41.58 13.09 7.51
CA SER A 194 42.47 12.19 8.25
C SER A 194 41.93 10.78 8.52
N ALA A 195 40.81 10.38 7.90
CA ALA A 195 40.32 9.00 7.97
C ALA A 195 41.23 8.02 7.22
N SER A 196 41.25 6.77 7.68
CA SER A 196 42.00 5.68 7.04
C SER A 196 41.10 4.49 6.71
N LEU A 197 41.17 3.99 5.47
CA LEU A 197 40.48 2.78 5.02
C LEU A 197 41.53 1.70 4.68
N GLN A 198 41.41 0.54 5.31
CA GLN A 198 42.30 -0.60 5.10
C GLN A 198 41.48 -1.87 4.90
N VAL A 199 41.60 -2.50 3.74
CA VAL A 199 40.96 -3.78 3.41
C VAL A 199 42.05 -4.83 3.25
N GLY A 200 41.86 -6.00 3.88
CA GLY A 200 42.79 -7.11 3.83
C GLY A 200 42.94 -7.75 2.45
N ASN A 201 43.56 -8.93 2.41
CA ASN A 201 43.68 -9.67 1.15
C ASN A 201 42.35 -10.33 0.77
N GLY A 202 41.96 -10.23 -0.50
CA GLY A 202 40.86 -10.99 -1.08
C GLY A 202 41.23 -12.45 -1.36
N ASN A 203 40.31 -13.17 -2.02
CA ASN A 203 40.49 -14.59 -2.33
C ASN A 203 41.19 -14.76 -3.69
N SER A 204 42.15 -15.70 -3.79
CA SER A 204 42.94 -15.99 -5.01
C SER A 204 42.15 -16.57 -6.20
N GLY A 205 40.81 -16.53 -6.16
CA GLY A 205 39.91 -17.21 -7.11
C GLY A 205 39.32 -16.32 -8.20
N HIS A 206 39.35 -14.99 -8.06
CA HIS A 206 38.83 -14.01 -9.01
C HIS A 206 37.41 -14.30 -9.55
N SER A 207 36.53 -14.88 -8.72
CA SER A 207 35.21 -15.33 -9.19
C SER A 207 34.07 -14.36 -8.89
N ASP A 208 34.22 -13.52 -7.86
CA ASP A 208 33.22 -12.53 -7.43
C ASP A 208 33.95 -11.28 -6.90
N ALA A 209 33.41 -10.09 -7.14
CA ALA A 209 33.93 -8.84 -6.56
C ALA A 209 34.01 -8.93 -5.02
N ASP A 210 35.10 -8.43 -4.43
CA ASP A 210 35.26 -8.24 -2.99
C ASP A 210 34.66 -6.89 -2.55
N PHE A 211 34.59 -5.90 -3.46
CA PHE A 211 33.94 -4.60 -3.27
C PHE A 211 33.12 -4.22 -4.51
N SER A 212 31.85 -3.84 -4.33
CA SER A 212 31.03 -3.21 -5.38
C SER A 212 30.46 -1.88 -4.86
N GLY A 213 30.94 -0.74 -5.36
CA GLY A 213 30.49 0.57 -4.89
C GLY A 213 31.44 1.73 -5.22
N VAL A 214 31.29 2.83 -4.49
CA VAL A 214 32.14 4.02 -4.63
C VAL A 214 32.83 4.36 -3.31
N ILE A 215 34.13 4.65 -3.34
CA ILE A 215 34.87 5.26 -2.22
C ILE A 215 35.22 6.69 -2.62
N TYR A 216 34.81 7.67 -1.82
CA TYR A 216 34.97 9.09 -2.14
C TYR A 216 35.57 9.88 -0.97
N THR A 217 36.53 10.77 -1.28
CA THR A 217 37.08 11.72 -0.31
C THR A 217 37.72 12.95 -0.99
N PRO A 218 37.32 14.18 -0.60
CA PRO A 218 37.92 15.42 -1.06
C PRO A 218 39.00 15.92 -0.09
N TYR A 219 39.71 15.01 0.58
CA TYR A 219 40.72 15.35 1.60
C TYR A 219 42.05 14.66 1.33
N ASP A 220 43.08 15.45 1.02
CA ASP A 220 44.48 15.03 0.80
C ASP A 220 45.12 14.25 1.97
N THR A 221 44.60 14.38 3.20
CA THR A 221 45.12 13.71 4.40
C THR A 221 44.66 12.25 4.56
N THR A 222 43.79 11.77 3.67
CA THR A 222 43.22 10.42 3.76
C THR A 222 44.15 9.35 3.18
N SER A 223 43.97 8.11 3.64
CA SER A 223 44.71 6.96 3.12
C SER A 223 43.81 5.75 2.91
N ILE A 224 43.87 5.18 1.71
CA ILE A 224 43.09 4.03 1.28
C ILE A 224 44.07 2.92 0.91
N GLN A 225 43.94 1.75 1.55
CA GLN A 225 44.82 0.61 1.30
C GLN A 225 44.02 -0.67 1.09
N PHE A 226 44.31 -1.37 0.00
CA PHE A 226 43.81 -2.72 -0.26
C PHE A 226 44.97 -3.71 -0.27
N GLY A 227 44.76 -4.88 0.36
CA GLY A 227 45.69 -6.00 0.29
C GLY A 227 45.81 -6.62 -1.11
N ASN A 228 46.38 -7.81 -1.18
CA ASN A 228 46.53 -8.55 -2.44
C ASN A 228 45.26 -9.32 -2.81
N ASN A 229 45.09 -9.60 -4.11
CA ASN A 229 44.02 -10.45 -4.67
C ASN A 229 42.61 -9.90 -4.41
N ASN A 230 42.42 -8.59 -4.48
CA ASN A 230 41.10 -7.97 -4.36
C ASN A 230 40.49 -7.77 -5.75
N ASP A 231 39.19 -8.04 -5.86
CA ASP A 231 38.38 -7.71 -7.04
C ASP A 231 37.47 -6.52 -6.70
N ILE A 232 37.61 -5.41 -7.42
CA ILE A 232 36.98 -4.13 -7.12
C ILE A 232 36.12 -3.72 -8.32
N GLN A 233 34.81 -3.62 -8.12
CA GLN A 233 33.86 -3.12 -9.11
C GLN A 233 33.35 -1.74 -8.68
N GLY A 234 33.57 -0.71 -9.50
CA GLY A 234 33.26 0.67 -9.14
C GLY A 234 34.49 1.54 -8.95
N ALA A 235 34.37 2.62 -8.17
CA ALA A 235 35.37 3.70 -8.16
C ALA A 235 36.05 3.93 -6.81
N ILE A 236 37.30 4.37 -6.85
CA ILE A 236 38.05 4.94 -5.71
C ILE A 236 38.50 6.34 -6.11
N LEU A 237 37.82 7.35 -5.61
CA LEU A 237 38.04 8.76 -5.92
C LEU A 237 38.55 9.46 -4.67
N SER A 238 39.85 9.73 -4.61
CA SER A 238 40.51 10.26 -3.41
C SER A 238 41.49 11.38 -3.73
N GLU A 239 41.34 12.53 -3.08
CA GLU A 239 42.40 13.55 -3.05
C GLU A 239 43.63 13.04 -2.25
N GLY A 240 43.44 12.13 -1.30
CA GLY A 240 44.51 11.48 -0.55
C GLY A 240 45.15 10.28 -1.27
N SER A 241 45.96 9.53 -0.53
CA SER A 241 46.74 8.39 -1.07
C SER A 241 45.94 7.10 -1.23
N VAL A 242 46.18 6.38 -2.33
CA VAL A 242 45.59 5.07 -2.65
C VAL A 242 46.69 4.04 -2.93
N GLU A 243 46.74 2.96 -2.14
CA GLU A 243 47.67 1.83 -2.33
C GLU A 243 46.89 0.53 -2.50
N VAL A 244 47.14 -0.19 -3.60
CA VAL A 244 46.53 -1.52 -3.83
C VAL A 244 47.59 -2.61 -3.97
N GLY A 245 47.33 -3.78 -3.39
CA GLY A 245 48.24 -4.91 -3.42
C GLY A 245 48.37 -5.56 -4.80
N SER A 246 49.15 -6.64 -4.86
CA SER A 246 49.36 -7.43 -6.08
C SER A 246 48.13 -8.24 -6.45
N ASN A 247 47.97 -8.53 -7.74
CA ASN A 247 46.84 -9.26 -8.33
C ASN A 247 45.49 -8.59 -8.00
N THR A 248 45.40 -7.26 -8.03
CA THR A 248 44.12 -6.55 -7.84
C THR A 248 43.45 -6.37 -9.20
N ASP A 249 42.19 -6.77 -9.36
CA ASP A 249 41.43 -6.56 -10.59
C ASP A 249 40.38 -5.47 -10.37
N PHE A 250 40.37 -4.46 -11.24
CA PHE A 250 39.38 -3.40 -11.26
C PHE A 250 38.41 -3.62 -12.43
N ASP A 251 37.12 -3.68 -12.17
CA ASP A 251 36.06 -3.61 -13.19
C ASP A 251 35.50 -2.18 -13.25
N TYR A 252 35.81 -1.49 -14.34
CA TYR A 252 35.48 -0.09 -14.58
C TYR A 252 35.07 0.17 -16.04
N SER A 253 34.09 -0.62 -16.49
CA SER A 253 33.46 -0.49 -17.81
C SER A 253 32.63 0.80 -17.94
N SER A 254 32.18 1.14 -19.14
CA SER A 254 31.31 2.30 -19.37
C SER A 254 30.00 2.22 -18.55
N SER A 255 29.42 1.03 -18.41
CA SER A 255 28.26 0.85 -17.53
C SER A 255 28.57 1.09 -16.05
N VAL A 256 29.79 0.77 -15.61
CA VAL A 256 30.22 1.07 -14.23
C VAL A 256 30.45 2.58 -14.05
N GLN A 257 30.92 3.29 -15.08
CA GLN A 257 31.04 4.76 -15.04
C GLN A 257 29.68 5.43 -14.86
N GLU A 258 28.66 4.97 -15.57
CA GLU A 258 27.27 5.43 -15.42
C GLU A 258 26.75 5.16 -14.00
N SER A 259 26.93 3.94 -13.47
CA SER A 259 26.58 3.62 -12.08
C SER A 259 27.30 4.50 -11.05
N VAL A 260 28.56 4.90 -11.31
CA VAL A 260 29.30 5.80 -10.43
C VAL A 260 28.69 7.20 -10.44
N LEU A 261 28.24 7.70 -11.59
CA LEU A 261 27.55 8.99 -11.69
C LEU A 261 26.18 8.95 -11.01
N ASP A 262 25.42 7.87 -11.21
CA ASP A 262 24.15 7.65 -10.51
C ASP A 262 24.35 7.55 -8.98
N ALA A 263 25.47 6.99 -8.52
CA ALA A 263 25.83 6.99 -7.10
C ALA A 263 25.92 8.41 -6.51
N PHE A 264 26.32 9.40 -7.31
CA PHE A 264 26.33 10.81 -6.91
C PHE A 264 25.06 11.56 -7.34
N GLY A 265 24.02 10.88 -7.84
CA GLY A 265 22.79 11.53 -8.32
C GLY A 265 23.03 12.46 -9.51
N CYS A 266 24.08 12.21 -10.28
CA CYS A 266 24.40 12.89 -11.52
C CYS A 266 24.06 11.97 -12.70
N GLU A 267 23.33 12.50 -13.68
CA GLU A 267 23.04 11.75 -14.91
C GLU A 267 24.28 11.80 -15.82
N ALA A 268 24.67 10.66 -16.39
CA ALA A 268 25.65 10.65 -17.47
C ALA A 268 25.11 11.48 -18.63
N THR A 269 25.87 12.46 -19.11
CA THR A 269 25.47 13.16 -20.33
C THR A 269 25.63 12.20 -21.50
N ALA A 270 24.51 11.71 -22.04
CA ALA A 270 24.50 10.96 -23.28
C ALA A 270 25.31 11.77 -24.32
N SER A 271 26.31 11.13 -24.93
CA SER A 271 27.14 11.74 -25.97
C SER A 271 26.62 11.32 -27.34
N VAL A 272 26.72 12.22 -28.32
CA VAL A 272 26.37 11.91 -29.71
C VAL A 272 27.23 10.77 -30.23
N ASP A 273 26.59 9.68 -30.65
CA ASP A 273 27.21 8.53 -31.31
C ASP A 273 27.10 8.65 -32.84
N HIS A 274 25.90 8.96 -33.34
CA HIS A 274 25.62 9.12 -34.77
C HIS A 274 24.49 10.14 -35.04
N TYR A 275 24.24 10.41 -36.32
CA TYR A 275 23.14 11.25 -36.79
C TYR A 275 22.14 10.45 -37.65
N ALA A 276 20.85 10.57 -37.36
CA ALA A 276 19.75 10.03 -38.15
C ALA A 276 19.20 11.09 -39.13
N ILE A 277 18.81 10.66 -40.33
CA ILE A 277 18.33 11.54 -41.40
C ILE A 277 16.90 11.15 -41.79
N THR A 278 15.97 12.09 -41.66
CA THR A 278 14.55 11.85 -41.99
C THR A 278 14.03 12.86 -43.01
N HIS A 279 13.24 12.37 -43.96
CA HIS A 279 12.58 13.16 -45.00
C HIS A 279 11.48 12.34 -45.70
N ALA A 280 10.62 13.00 -46.49
CA ALA A 280 9.52 12.38 -47.22
C ALA A 280 9.92 11.38 -48.35
N GLY A 281 11.21 11.19 -48.62
CA GLY A 281 11.74 10.22 -49.61
C GLY A 281 11.62 10.65 -51.07
N VAL A 282 10.58 11.41 -51.41
CA VAL A 282 10.34 11.98 -52.74
C VAL A 282 10.18 13.50 -52.66
N GLY A 283 11.09 14.22 -53.30
CA GLY A 283 11.00 15.65 -53.57
C GLY A 283 10.43 15.98 -54.95
N VAL A 284 9.81 17.14 -55.09
CA VAL A 284 9.36 17.64 -56.41
C VAL A 284 10.33 18.72 -56.88
N THR A 285 10.72 18.67 -58.15
CA THR A 285 11.78 19.53 -58.71
C THR A 285 11.48 21.04 -58.75
N CYS A 286 10.29 21.44 -58.28
CA CYS A 286 9.87 22.84 -58.20
C CYS A 286 9.76 23.38 -56.77
N GLU A 287 10.05 22.57 -55.75
CA GLU A 287 10.05 22.97 -54.34
C GLU A 287 11.21 22.36 -53.56
N ALA A 288 11.46 22.89 -52.36
CA ALA A 288 12.47 22.36 -51.45
C ALA A 288 11.91 21.19 -50.64
N VAL A 289 12.72 20.16 -50.44
CA VAL A 289 12.49 19.08 -49.50
C VAL A 289 13.08 19.47 -48.16
N VAL A 290 12.31 19.30 -47.09
CA VAL A 290 12.82 19.41 -45.72
C VAL A 290 13.55 18.10 -45.38
N VAL A 291 14.78 18.23 -44.91
CA VAL A 291 15.60 17.14 -44.39
C VAL A 291 15.85 17.44 -42.93
N THR A 292 15.38 16.57 -42.05
CA THR A 292 15.64 16.66 -40.62
C THR A 292 16.84 15.78 -40.28
N VAL A 293 17.74 16.33 -39.48
CA VAL A 293 18.92 15.65 -38.95
C VAL A 293 18.79 15.62 -37.45
N THR A 294 18.76 14.43 -36.86
CA THR A 294 18.63 14.20 -35.42
C THR A 294 19.89 13.53 -34.88
N ALA A 295 20.40 13.98 -33.74
CA ALA A 295 21.54 13.36 -33.08
C ALA A 295 21.07 12.24 -32.16
N HIS A 296 21.71 11.08 -32.25
CA HIS A 296 21.41 9.90 -31.45
C HIS A 296 22.60 9.49 -30.60
N ASP A 297 22.32 8.89 -29.44
CA ASP A 297 23.32 8.17 -28.64
C ASP A 297 23.52 6.73 -29.15
N ALA A 298 24.41 5.98 -28.49
CA ALA A 298 24.74 4.60 -28.88
C ALA A 298 23.56 3.61 -28.73
N SER A 299 22.49 4.01 -28.04
CA SER A 299 21.25 3.26 -27.90
C SER A 299 20.17 3.65 -28.91
N HIS A 300 20.48 4.57 -29.84
CA HIS A 300 19.57 5.19 -30.80
C HIS A 300 18.50 6.11 -30.16
N ALA A 301 18.74 6.60 -28.95
CA ALA A 301 17.87 7.60 -28.33
C ALA A 301 18.29 9.01 -28.76
N GLU A 302 17.32 9.92 -28.94
CA GLU A 302 17.62 11.32 -29.24
C GLU A 302 18.44 11.98 -28.13
N VAL A 303 19.53 12.64 -28.52
CA VAL A 303 20.44 13.32 -27.59
C VAL A 303 20.75 14.73 -28.06
N ALA A 304 20.85 15.67 -27.13
CA ALA A 304 21.23 17.04 -27.48
C ALA A 304 22.75 17.14 -27.63
N PRO A 305 23.28 17.47 -28.83
CA PRO A 305 24.71 17.70 -28.99
C PRO A 305 25.19 18.85 -28.11
N ALA A 306 26.42 18.77 -27.61
CA ALA A 306 27.02 19.81 -26.78
C ALA A 306 26.93 21.21 -27.44
N ASN A 307 26.80 22.25 -26.60
CA ASN A 307 26.74 23.63 -27.09
C ASN A 307 27.99 23.98 -27.91
N GLY A 308 27.79 24.41 -29.16
CA GLY A 308 28.86 24.74 -30.09
C GLY A 308 29.26 23.61 -31.04
N THR A 309 28.67 22.42 -30.93
CA THR A 309 28.85 21.35 -31.93
C THR A 309 28.33 21.81 -33.28
N GLU A 310 29.20 21.82 -34.30
CA GLU A 310 28.85 22.21 -35.67
C GLU A 310 28.80 20.98 -36.56
N ILE A 311 27.64 20.72 -37.18
CA ILE A 311 27.48 19.68 -38.21
C ILE A 311 27.58 20.28 -39.62
N THR A 312 28.06 19.49 -40.56
CA THR A 312 28.09 19.81 -41.99
C THR A 312 27.28 18.80 -42.79
N LEU A 313 26.30 19.27 -43.56
CA LEU A 313 25.52 18.46 -44.48
C LEU A 313 26.11 18.49 -45.90
N THR A 314 26.30 17.32 -46.49
CA THR A 314 26.73 17.14 -47.89
C THR A 314 25.83 16.16 -48.63
N THR A 315 25.86 16.18 -49.96
CA THR A 315 25.02 15.28 -50.79
C THR A 315 25.85 14.60 -51.88
N SER A 316 25.46 13.38 -52.25
CA SER A 316 26.03 12.65 -53.39
C SER A 316 24.93 11.92 -54.17
N PRO A 317 24.68 12.26 -55.46
CA PRO A 317 25.28 13.37 -56.22
C PRO A 317 24.91 14.75 -55.64
N LEU A 318 25.65 15.79 -56.05
CA LEU A 318 25.43 17.16 -55.58
C LEU A 318 24.05 17.69 -56.04
N VAL A 319 23.26 18.21 -55.10
CA VAL A 319 21.99 18.92 -55.40
C VAL A 319 22.20 20.40 -55.75
N ASP A 320 21.25 21.00 -56.46
CA ASP A 320 21.30 22.41 -56.89
C ASP A 320 21.43 23.42 -55.73
N SER A 321 20.77 23.19 -54.59
CA SER A 321 20.94 24.01 -53.39
C SER A 321 20.68 23.24 -52.09
N GLY A 322 21.32 23.67 -51.01
CA GLY A 322 21.25 23.05 -49.67
C GLY A 322 22.49 22.21 -49.31
N SER A 323 23.23 21.70 -50.30
CA SER A 323 24.47 20.95 -50.08
C SER A 323 25.63 21.84 -49.60
N GLY A 324 26.39 21.36 -48.61
CA GLY A 324 27.52 22.08 -48.02
C GLY A 324 27.09 23.10 -46.95
N SER A 325 25.88 22.97 -46.42
CA SER A 325 25.35 23.83 -45.35
C SER A 325 25.83 23.34 -43.98
N THR A 326 26.03 24.25 -43.03
CA THR A 326 26.39 23.91 -41.64
C THR A 326 25.30 24.35 -40.67
N TYR A 327 25.24 23.68 -39.52
CA TYR A 327 24.39 24.05 -38.39
C TYR A 327 25.17 23.91 -37.09
N THR A 328 25.01 24.84 -36.15
CA THR A 328 25.66 24.79 -34.83
C THR A 328 24.61 24.63 -33.74
N PHE A 329 24.71 23.55 -32.97
CA PHE A 329 23.81 23.22 -31.88
C PHE A 329 24.02 24.13 -30.66
N THR A 330 22.94 24.47 -29.96
CA THR A 330 22.98 25.31 -28.75
C THR A 330 23.17 24.53 -27.44
N GLY A 331 23.19 23.19 -27.48
CA GLY A 331 23.25 22.34 -26.28
C GLY A 331 21.90 21.87 -25.73
N THR A 332 20.78 22.27 -26.35
CA THR A 332 19.43 21.97 -25.84
C THR A 332 18.51 21.29 -26.84
N GLU A 333 18.89 21.30 -28.11
CA GLU A 333 18.11 20.77 -29.22
C GLU A 333 18.73 19.46 -29.71
N THR A 334 17.89 18.47 -30.03
CA THR A 334 18.33 17.14 -30.51
C THR A 334 18.37 17.06 -32.04
N SER A 335 17.73 18.00 -32.74
CA SER A 335 17.61 17.97 -34.20
C SER A 335 17.66 19.35 -34.85
N THR A 336 17.90 19.36 -36.16
CA THR A 336 17.85 20.55 -37.02
C THR A 336 17.32 20.22 -38.40
N THR A 337 16.97 21.24 -39.19
CA THR A 337 16.41 21.06 -40.53
C THR A 337 17.21 21.78 -41.61
N PHE A 338 17.39 21.09 -42.73
CA PHE A 338 17.96 21.61 -43.96
C PHE A 338 16.91 21.55 -45.08
N TYR A 339 17.11 22.38 -46.10
CA TYR A 339 16.23 22.45 -47.26
C TYR A 339 17.03 22.12 -48.50
N LEU A 340 16.73 20.99 -49.14
CA LEU A 340 17.37 20.56 -50.37
C LEU A 340 16.46 20.87 -51.56
N THR A 341 17.03 21.45 -52.62
CA THR A 341 16.30 21.65 -53.88
C THR A 341 17.08 21.04 -55.03
N GLU A 342 16.36 20.49 -55.99
CA GLU A 342 16.92 20.02 -57.25
C GLU A 342 15.96 20.38 -58.38
N THR A 343 16.45 20.96 -59.47
CA THR A 343 15.61 21.40 -60.60
C THR A 343 15.44 20.33 -61.68
N THR A 344 16.11 19.18 -61.52
CA THR A 344 16.04 18.06 -62.46
C THR A 344 15.69 16.75 -61.78
N ALA A 345 14.79 15.96 -62.38
CA ALA A 345 14.43 14.67 -61.79
C ALA A 345 15.65 13.75 -61.70
N THR A 346 15.87 13.16 -60.52
CA THR A 346 17.03 12.29 -60.27
C THR A 346 16.78 10.88 -60.77
N THR A 347 17.85 10.20 -61.17
CA THR A 347 17.84 8.78 -61.58
C THR A 347 18.81 8.01 -60.69
N SER A 348 18.46 6.77 -60.34
CA SER A 348 19.30 5.91 -59.49
C SER A 348 20.80 5.89 -59.91
N PRO A 349 21.76 6.03 -58.96
CA PRO A 349 21.53 6.23 -57.52
C PRO A 349 20.94 7.61 -57.22
N HIS A 350 19.91 7.64 -56.35
CA HIS A 350 19.27 8.87 -55.89
C HIS A 350 20.17 9.61 -54.88
N ILE A 351 19.71 10.71 -54.29
CA ILE A 351 20.54 11.56 -53.44
C ILE A 351 20.83 10.83 -52.11
N ASN A 352 22.11 10.64 -51.78
CA ASN A 352 22.60 10.24 -50.45
C ASN A 352 22.95 11.50 -49.66
N ILE A 353 22.57 11.57 -48.38
CA ILE A 353 22.82 12.74 -47.53
C ILE A 353 23.84 12.33 -46.48
N ASN A 354 24.95 13.06 -46.37
CA ASN A 354 25.97 12.76 -45.36
C ASN A 354 26.08 13.94 -44.39
N VAL A 355 26.18 13.65 -43.09
CA VAL A 355 26.25 14.61 -42.00
C VAL A 355 27.40 14.23 -41.07
N THR A 356 28.27 15.18 -40.73
CA THR A 356 29.30 14.95 -39.72
C THR A 356 29.60 16.22 -38.92
N ASP A 357 29.93 16.06 -37.64
CA ASP A 357 30.52 17.12 -36.81
C ASP A 357 32.06 17.03 -36.70
N GLY A 358 32.68 16.07 -37.40
CA GLY A 358 34.11 15.77 -37.33
C GLY A 358 34.48 14.65 -36.33
N THR A 359 33.56 14.24 -35.46
CA THR A 359 33.69 13.13 -34.52
C THR A 359 32.69 12.00 -34.80
N ALA A 360 31.40 12.34 -34.87
CA ALA A 360 30.31 11.46 -35.26
C ALA A 360 29.91 11.72 -36.73
N SER A 361 29.26 10.74 -37.34
CA SER A 361 28.72 10.83 -38.71
C SER A 361 27.33 10.21 -38.77
N GLU A 362 26.65 10.34 -39.90
CA GLU A 362 25.36 9.71 -40.12
C GLU A 362 25.44 8.17 -40.07
N ASP A 363 24.40 7.52 -39.56
CA ASP A 363 24.23 6.07 -39.74
C ASP A 363 23.56 5.80 -41.09
N ALA A 364 24.22 5.01 -41.94
CA ALA A 364 23.70 4.66 -43.26
C ALA A 364 22.41 3.82 -43.23
N SER A 365 22.08 3.21 -42.10
CA SER A 365 20.80 2.53 -41.88
C SER A 365 19.63 3.50 -41.64
N GLU A 366 19.95 4.74 -41.27
CA GLU A 366 19.01 5.84 -41.01
C GLU A 366 19.17 7.00 -42.02
N ASP A 367 19.71 6.71 -43.23
CA ASP A 367 19.81 7.63 -44.39
C ASP A 367 19.05 7.04 -45.59
N PRO A 368 17.71 7.18 -45.65
CA PRO A 368 16.94 6.74 -46.81
C PRO A 368 17.28 7.56 -48.06
N ALA A 369 17.32 6.93 -49.24
CA ALA A 369 17.68 7.66 -50.47
C ALA A 369 16.61 8.68 -50.89
N LEU A 370 17.00 9.95 -51.11
CA LEU A 370 16.08 11.02 -51.53
C LEU A 370 15.99 11.11 -53.07
N GLN A 371 14.80 10.88 -53.62
CA GLN A 371 14.51 11.01 -55.04
C GLN A 371 13.86 12.36 -55.37
N PHE A 372 14.25 13.04 -56.45
CA PHE A 372 13.50 14.18 -57.00
C PHE A 372 12.76 13.79 -58.28
N VAL A 373 11.50 14.21 -58.40
CA VAL A 373 10.63 13.92 -59.54
C VAL A 373 9.94 15.19 -60.05
N ASN A 374 9.53 15.17 -61.33
CA ASN A 374 8.80 16.30 -61.92
C ASN A 374 7.32 16.32 -61.54
N THR A 375 6.77 15.22 -61.00
CA THR A 375 5.38 15.13 -60.57
C THR A 375 5.23 14.10 -59.46
N ALA A 376 4.44 14.42 -58.45
CA ALA A 376 4.23 13.57 -57.29
C ALA A 376 2.79 13.70 -56.77
N LEU A 377 2.40 12.71 -55.97
CA LEU A 377 1.29 12.77 -55.04
C LEU A 377 1.92 12.92 -53.65
N LEU A 378 1.39 13.79 -52.79
CA LEU A 378 1.98 14.09 -51.49
C LEU A 378 0.89 14.14 -50.41
N PHE A 379 1.01 13.35 -49.35
CA PHE A 379 0.22 13.54 -48.13
C PHE A 379 0.69 14.77 -47.34
N SER A 380 -0.22 15.39 -46.58
CA SER A 380 0.19 16.26 -45.46
C SER A 380 0.60 15.42 -44.26
N SER A 381 1.37 16.03 -43.35
CA SER A 381 1.67 15.42 -42.06
C SER A 381 0.40 15.11 -41.26
N THR A 382 0.51 14.06 -40.44
CA THR A 382 -0.51 13.56 -39.52
C THR A 382 -0.03 13.71 -38.09
N THR A 383 -0.99 13.85 -37.17
CA THR A 383 -0.74 13.75 -35.73
C THR A 383 -1.53 12.57 -35.20
N SER A 384 -1.22 12.20 -33.97
CA SER A 384 -1.95 11.15 -33.27
C SER A 384 -3.43 11.49 -33.10
N GLN A 385 -4.23 10.44 -33.05
CA GLN A 385 -5.68 10.49 -33.14
C GLN A 385 -6.32 9.67 -32.03
N THR A 386 -7.63 9.81 -31.90
CA THR A 386 -8.43 9.01 -30.98
C THR A 386 -9.35 8.09 -31.76
N SER A 387 -9.46 6.85 -31.29
CA SER A 387 -10.25 5.80 -31.93
C SER A 387 -11.71 6.23 -32.11
N CYS A 388 -12.27 5.92 -33.28
CA CYS A 388 -13.62 6.26 -33.71
C CYS A 388 -13.91 7.77 -33.89
N GLU A 389 -12.96 8.66 -33.61
CA GLU A 389 -13.09 10.09 -33.88
C GLU A 389 -12.53 10.44 -35.27
N ASN A 390 -12.96 11.59 -35.80
CA ASN A 390 -12.42 12.07 -37.08
C ASN A 390 -11.12 12.84 -36.83
N SER A 391 -10.10 12.55 -37.63
CA SER A 391 -8.86 13.30 -37.69
C SER A 391 -9.10 14.79 -37.96
N ALA A 392 -8.09 15.62 -37.68
CA ALA A 392 -7.98 16.92 -38.32
C ALA A 392 -7.97 16.78 -39.85
N THR A 393 -8.33 17.84 -40.58
CA THR A 393 -8.35 17.81 -42.05
C THR A 393 -6.96 17.52 -42.59
N MET A 394 -6.83 16.40 -43.28
CA MET A 394 -5.65 15.98 -44.03
C MET A 394 -5.77 16.39 -45.49
N THR A 395 -4.64 16.48 -46.18
CA THR A 395 -4.61 16.83 -47.59
C THR A 395 -3.80 15.84 -48.42
N LEU A 396 -4.23 15.65 -49.65
CA LEU A 396 -3.50 14.92 -50.68
C LEU A 396 -3.26 15.87 -51.85
N ARG A 397 -1.99 16.12 -52.18
CA ARG A 397 -1.59 17.11 -53.18
C ARG A 397 -0.98 16.43 -54.39
N ALA A 398 -1.61 16.60 -55.55
CA ALA A 398 -1.12 16.11 -56.82
C ALA A 398 -0.48 17.26 -57.61
N ILE A 399 0.85 17.25 -57.68
CA ILE A 399 1.65 18.38 -58.15
C ILE A 399 2.55 18.02 -59.32
N ARG A 400 2.89 19.01 -60.15
CA ARG A 400 3.96 18.92 -61.14
C ARG A 400 4.78 20.20 -61.26
N THR A 401 6.00 20.07 -61.73
CA THR A 401 6.82 21.18 -62.22
C THR A 401 6.34 21.63 -63.61
N ASP A 402 6.13 22.94 -63.78
CA ASP A 402 5.82 23.53 -65.07
C ASP A 402 7.07 23.65 -65.94
N ASP A 403 7.08 22.98 -67.10
CA ASP A 403 8.25 22.92 -68.00
C ASP A 403 8.73 24.28 -68.53
N SER A 404 7.89 25.32 -68.47
CA SER A 404 8.22 26.66 -69.00
C SER A 404 8.71 27.62 -67.93
N THR A 405 8.21 27.50 -66.71
CA THR A 405 8.45 28.45 -65.61
C THR A 405 9.26 27.85 -64.46
N GLY A 406 9.36 26.52 -64.38
CA GLY A 406 9.92 25.81 -63.23
C GLY A 406 9.04 25.86 -61.97
N ALA A 407 7.85 26.48 -62.05
CA ALA A 407 6.98 26.65 -60.91
C ALA A 407 6.16 25.39 -60.61
N CYS A 408 5.84 25.21 -59.33
CA CYS A 408 4.94 24.20 -58.83
C CYS A 408 3.48 24.52 -59.19
N VAL A 409 2.84 23.65 -59.97
CA VAL A 409 1.45 23.81 -60.43
C VAL A 409 0.65 22.52 -60.22
N ALA A 410 -0.68 22.65 -60.13
CA ALA A 410 -1.59 21.51 -60.03
C ALA A 410 -1.35 20.51 -61.17
N ARG A 411 -1.19 19.22 -60.83
CA ARG A 411 -1.17 18.14 -61.83
C ARG A 411 -2.58 17.81 -62.32
N VAL A 412 -3.56 17.89 -61.43
CA VAL A 412 -4.97 17.56 -61.66
C VAL A 412 -5.90 18.56 -60.97
N THR A 413 -7.15 18.60 -61.40
CA THR A 413 -8.26 19.35 -60.78
C THR A 413 -9.57 18.57 -60.95
N GLY A 414 -10.54 18.77 -60.06
CA GLY A 414 -11.86 18.13 -60.12
C GLY A 414 -11.96 16.81 -59.35
N ASP A 415 -13.08 16.11 -59.53
CA ASP A 415 -13.40 14.85 -58.85
C ASP A 415 -12.66 13.68 -59.52
N LEU A 416 -11.77 13.02 -58.79
CA LEU A 416 -10.96 11.90 -59.26
C LEU A 416 -11.06 10.69 -58.34
N ALA A 417 -10.98 9.52 -58.94
CA ALA A 417 -10.87 8.25 -58.22
C ALA A 417 -9.42 8.06 -57.76
N VAL A 418 -9.21 8.07 -56.45
CA VAL A 418 -7.94 7.81 -55.77
C VAL A 418 -8.05 6.47 -55.07
N ASP A 419 -7.16 5.54 -55.40
CA ASP A 419 -7.12 4.24 -54.75
C ASP A 419 -6.42 4.39 -53.40
N MET A 420 -7.13 4.15 -52.31
CA MET A 420 -6.63 4.37 -50.93
C MET A 420 -6.60 3.07 -50.13
N ALA A 421 -5.64 2.98 -49.23
CA ALA A 421 -5.43 1.86 -48.32
C ALA A 421 -4.83 2.37 -47.00
N TYR A 422 -4.82 1.54 -45.98
CA TYR A 422 -4.01 1.76 -44.78
C TYR A 422 -3.25 0.49 -44.43
N ALA A 423 -2.12 0.66 -43.74
CA ALA A 423 -1.32 -0.42 -43.19
C ALA A 423 -1.28 -0.30 -41.66
N CYS A 424 -1.34 -1.42 -40.96
CA CYS A 424 -1.07 -1.46 -39.52
C CYS A 424 0.44 -1.65 -39.31
N VAL A 425 1.05 -0.65 -38.69
CA VAL A 425 2.49 -0.59 -38.38
C VAL A 425 2.72 -1.29 -37.04
N ASP A 426 1.96 -0.90 -36.01
CA ASP A 426 1.88 -1.59 -34.72
C ASP A 426 0.40 -1.79 -34.32
N PRO A 427 -0.11 -3.04 -34.30
CA PRO A 427 0.59 -4.28 -34.68
C PRO A 427 0.85 -4.36 -36.19
N THR A 428 1.90 -5.06 -36.61
CA THR A 428 2.28 -5.26 -38.04
C THR A 428 1.20 -5.95 -38.91
N THR A 429 0.16 -6.50 -38.28
CA THR A 429 -1.00 -7.08 -38.95
C THR A 429 -2.29 -6.58 -38.30
N CYS A 430 -3.20 -6.03 -39.10
CA CYS A 430 -4.50 -5.57 -38.62
C CYS A 430 -5.37 -6.74 -38.11
N HIS A 431 -6.04 -6.55 -36.97
CA HIS A 431 -6.90 -7.57 -36.40
C HIS A 431 -8.28 -7.70 -37.09
N GLY A 432 -8.51 -8.88 -37.69
CA GLY A 432 -9.80 -9.61 -37.69
C GLY A 432 -10.98 -9.13 -38.55
N ASP A 433 -11.20 -7.82 -38.74
CA ASP A 433 -12.39 -7.28 -39.43
C ASP A 433 -12.00 -6.60 -40.74
N LYS A 434 -11.70 -7.42 -41.76
CA LYS A 434 -11.22 -6.96 -43.08
C LYS A 434 -12.06 -5.81 -43.67
N ASN A 435 -11.40 -4.69 -43.99
CA ASN A 435 -11.85 -3.56 -44.81
C ASN A 435 -12.81 -2.50 -44.23
N ASP A 436 -13.06 -2.39 -42.92
CA ASP A 436 -14.01 -1.37 -42.40
C ASP A 436 -13.48 -0.47 -41.26
N ALA A 437 -12.26 -0.69 -40.77
CA ALA A 437 -11.80 0.06 -39.59
C ALA A 437 -11.41 1.51 -39.89
N VAL A 438 -10.80 1.81 -41.04
CA VAL A 438 -10.52 3.19 -41.46
C VAL A 438 -11.58 3.67 -42.44
N THR A 439 -12.26 4.76 -42.10
CA THR A 439 -13.20 5.47 -42.98
C THR A 439 -12.61 6.79 -43.47
N ILE A 440 -12.55 6.95 -44.79
CA ILE A 440 -12.18 8.22 -45.42
C ILE A 440 -13.45 9.06 -45.65
N ARG A 441 -13.40 10.33 -45.26
CA ARG A 441 -14.43 11.34 -45.50
C ARG A 441 -13.86 12.41 -46.43
N ALA A 442 -14.20 12.32 -47.71
CA ALA A 442 -13.78 13.28 -48.71
C ALA A 442 -14.51 14.62 -48.49
N LEU A 443 -13.77 15.72 -48.43
CA LEU A 443 -14.29 17.06 -48.21
C LEU A 443 -14.22 17.90 -49.49
N ASP A 444 -15.04 18.94 -49.57
CA ASP A 444 -15.01 19.92 -50.66
C ASP A 444 -13.76 20.82 -50.54
N THR A 445 -13.58 21.73 -51.50
CA THR A 445 -12.43 22.65 -51.53
C THR A 445 -12.38 23.62 -50.35
N ASP A 446 -13.47 23.74 -49.59
CA ASP A 446 -13.52 24.52 -48.34
C ASP A 446 -12.92 23.77 -47.13
N GLY A 447 -12.59 22.49 -47.28
CA GLY A 447 -12.01 21.65 -46.24
C GLY A 447 -12.96 21.28 -45.11
N THR A 448 -14.28 21.47 -45.27
CA THR A 448 -15.29 21.24 -44.21
C THR A 448 -16.56 20.56 -44.71
N THR A 449 -16.99 20.79 -45.95
CA THR A 449 -18.23 20.22 -46.49
C THR A 449 -18.00 18.77 -46.93
N LEU A 450 -18.67 17.80 -46.30
CA LEU A 450 -18.59 16.38 -46.67
C LEU A 450 -19.18 16.12 -48.07
N LEU A 451 -18.38 15.53 -48.96
CA LEU A 451 -18.80 15.11 -50.29
C LEU A 451 -19.26 13.65 -50.31
N ASN A 452 -18.42 12.76 -49.77
CA ASN A 452 -18.68 11.33 -49.68
C ASN A 452 -17.84 10.71 -48.56
N SER A 453 -18.19 9.49 -48.17
CA SER A 453 -17.43 8.72 -47.18
C SER A 453 -17.45 7.23 -47.49
N GLY A 454 -16.40 6.52 -47.10
CA GLY A 454 -16.36 5.05 -47.18
C GLY A 454 -15.06 4.48 -46.64
N SER A 455 -15.08 3.20 -46.29
CA SER A 455 -13.95 2.47 -45.70
C SER A 455 -12.78 2.25 -46.67
N ILE A 456 -11.59 1.93 -46.21
CA ILE A 456 -10.46 1.56 -47.08
C ILE A 456 -9.90 0.21 -46.67
N ALA A 457 -9.16 -0.43 -47.58
CA ALA A 457 -8.64 -1.76 -47.33
C ALA A 457 -7.50 -1.73 -46.31
N ASP A 458 -7.53 -2.72 -45.42
CA ASP A 458 -6.48 -3.00 -44.44
C ASP A 458 -5.36 -3.83 -45.08
N ASN A 459 -4.12 -3.51 -44.71
CA ASN A 459 -2.94 -4.22 -45.19
C ASN A 459 -1.96 -4.44 -44.02
N PRO A 460 -1.11 -5.49 -44.08
CA PRO A 460 0.07 -5.57 -43.23
C PRO A 460 1.10 -4.51 -43.64
N ASP A 461 1.95 -4.08 -42.70
CA ASP A 461 2.97 -3.05 -42.91
C ASP A 461 3.89 -3.34 -44.11
N ASP A 462 4.34 -4.59 -44.23
CA ASP A 462 5.31 -5.01 -45.25
C ASP A 462 4.69 -5.34 -46.63
N SER A 463 3.36 -5.27 -46.78
CA SER A 463 2.68 -5.74 -47.99
C SER A 463 1.38 -5.01 -48.31
N VAL A 464 1.49 -3.73 -48.67
CA VAL A 464 0.35 -2.93 -49.16
C VAL A 464 0.02 -3.29 -50.61
N SER A 465 -1.11 -3.96 -50.81
CA SER A 465 -1.52 -4.44 -52.14
C SER A 465 -3.02 -4.33 -52.41
N ASP A 466 -3.85 -4.32 -51.37
CA ASP A 466 -5.29 -4.15 -51.47
C ASP A 466 -5.63 -2.66 -51.32
N TYR A 467 -6.31 -2.10 -52.33
CA TYR A 467 -6.75 -0.70 -52.36
C TYR A 467 -8.23 -0.59 -52.69
N ILE A 468 -8.88 0.43 -52.12
CA ILE A 468 -10.27 0.77 -52.42
C ILE A 468 -10.35 2.19 -52.97
N SER A 469 -11.00 2.33 -54.12
CA SER A 469 -11.15 3.63 -54.78
C SER A 469 -12.09 4.57 -54.03
N ARG A 470 -11.62 5.78 -53.73
CA ARG A 470 -12.36 6.87 -53.08
C ARG A 470 -12.33 8.10 -53.97
N THR A 471 -13.48 8.77 -54.12
CA THR A 471 -13.56 9.97 -54.96
C THR A 471 -13.16 11.19 -54.15
N LEU A 472 -12.00 11.77 -54.47
CA LEU A 472 -11.50 13.00 -53.86
C LEU A 472 -11.62 14.18 -54.85
N ARG A 473 -11.87 15.38 -54.33
CA ARG A 473 -11.98 16.60 -55.14
C ARG A 473 -10.70 17.42 -55.03
N PHE A 474 -9.98 17.54 -56.14
CA PHE A 474 -8.78 18.38 -56.24
C PHE A 474 -9.15 19.81 -56.65
N ASP A 475 -8.69 20.80 -55.87
CA ASP A 475 -8.91 22.21 -56.15
C ASP A 475 -8.02 22.74 -57.31
N GLY A 476 -8.04 24.06 -57.55
CA GLY A 476 -7.21 24.69 -58.59
C GLY A 476 -5.69 24.63 -58.34
N SER A 477 -5.28 24.27 -57.13
CA SER A 477 -3.88 24.07 -56.72
C SER A 477 -3.50 22.58 -56.71
N GLY A 478 -4.44 21.69 -57.04
CA GLY A 478 -4.22 20.24 -57.03
C GLY A 478 -4.23 19.65 -55.63
N VAL A 479 -4.93 20.27 -54.68
CA VAL A 479 -5.09 19.79 -53.29
C VAL A 479 -6.47 19.20 -53.09
N ALA A 480 -6.56 18.00 -52.53
CA ALA A 480 -7.80 17.40 -52.06
C ALA A 480 -7.81 17.28 -50.54
N ASN A 481 -8.93 17.67 -49.91
CA ASN A 481 -9.12 17.62 -48.46
C ASN A 481 -9.90 16.38 -48.06
N PHE A 482 -9.53 15.73 -46.96
CA PHE A 482 -10.26 14.61 -46.37
C PHE A 482 -10.01 14.52 -44.85
N THR A 483 -10.85 13.76 -44.15
CA THR A 483 -10.52 13.26 -42.80
C THR A 483 -10.54 11.74 -42.80
N ALA A 484 -9.82 11.15 -41.85
CA ALA A 484 -9.85 9.72 -41.58
C ALA A 484 -10.42 9.47 -40.18
N SER A 485 -11.07 8.33 -39.98
CA SER A 485 -11.44 7.85 -38.64
C SER A 485 -11.10 6.36 -38.57
N TYR A 486 -10.32 5.96 -37.57
CA TYR A 486 -9.94 4.57 -37.35
C TYR A 486 -10.69 4.01 -36.15
N SER A 487 -11.41 2.91 -36.30
CA SER A 487 -12.27 2.33 -35.25
C SER A 487 -11.55 1.32 -34.34
N ASP A 488 -10.23 1.36 -34.30
CA ASP A 488 -9.38 0.51 -33.47
C ASP A 488 -8.18 1.34 -32.98
N ALA A 489 -7.33 0.76 -32.16
CA ALA A 489 -6.12 1.39 -31.65
C ALA A 489 -4.85 0.85 -32.34
N GLY A 490 -3.73 1.55 -32.18
CA GLY A 490 -2.42 1.16 -32.72
C GLY A 490 -1.80 2.24 -33.59
N GLU A 491 -0.66 1.93 -34.19
CA GLU A 491 0.02 2.78 -35.16
C GLU A 491 -0.34 2.36 -36.58
N ILE A 492 -0.75 3.32 -37.42
CA ILE A 492 -1.15 3.07 -38.81
C ILE A 492 -0.52 4.09 -39.77
N ALA A 493 -0.38 3.71 -41.04
CA ALA A 493 -0.01 4.59 -42.15
C ALA A 493 -1.06 4.54 -43.26
N LEU A 494 -1.33 5.68 -43.91
CA LEU A 494 -2.24 5.75 -45.06
C LEU A 494 -1.45 5.67 -46.37
N HIS A 495 -2.04 5.03 -47.38
CA HIS A 495 -1.46 4.92 -48.71
C HIS A 495 -2.45 5.39 -49.76
N ALA A 496 -1.97 6.09 -50.79
CA ALA A 496 -2.79 6.55 -51.91
C ALA A 496 -2.10 6.31 -53.25
N GLN A 497 -2.91 5.97 -54.25
CA GLN A 497 -2.50 5.85 -55.64
C GLN A 497 -3.47 6.60 -56.56
N LEU A 498 -2.93 7.36 -57.51
CA LEU A 498 -3.68 8.09 -58.51
C LEU A 498 -3.16 7.75 -59.91
N SER A 499 -3.90 6.91 -60.63
CA SER A 499 -3.59 6.56 -62.03
C SER A 499 -4.12 7.61 -63.01
N LEU A 500 -3.20 8.20 -63.76
CA LEU A 500 -3.48 9.20 -64.80
C LEU A 500 -3.23 8.58 -66.19
N ALA A 501 -4.24 8.67 -67.06
CA ALA A 501 -4.10 8.25 -68.44
C ALA A 501 -3.17 9.19 -69.23
N ALA A 502 -2.56 8.66 -70.30
CA ALA A 502 -1.70 9.46 -71.17
C ALA A 502 -2.47 10.65 -71.79
N SER A 503 -1.90 11.84 -71.66
CA SER A 503 -2.42 13.07 -72.25
C SER A 503 -1.25 13.90 -72.77
N SER A 504 -1.06 13.93 -74.09
CA SER A 504 0.06 14.61 -74.75
C SER A 504 0.31 16.02 -74.17
N PRO A 505 1.56 16.33 -73.76
CA PRO A 505 2.79 15.56 -73.95
C PRO A 505 3.05 14.46 -72.91
N ASP A 506 2.23 14.32 -71.88
CA ASP A 506 2.49 13.46 -70.72
C ASP A 506 2.11 11.98 -70.97
N PRO A 507 2.99 11.01 -70.65
CA PRO A 507 2.64 9.60 -70.69
C PRO A 507 1.65 9.22 -69.59
N ALA A 508 1.11 8.00 -69.66
CA ALA A 508 0.35 7.44 -68.54
C ALA A 508 1.29 7.25 -67.34
N ILE A 509 0.83 7.61 -66.16
CA ILE A 509 1.60 7.55 -64.91
C ILE A 509 0.67 7.22 -63.75
N THR A 510 1.13 6.41 -62.81
CA THR A 510 0.50 6.28 -61.49
C THR A 510 1.36 7.05 -60.51
N LEU A 511 0.75 8.02 -59.84
CA LEU A 511 1.36 8.71 -58.71
C LEU A 511 0.98 7.94 -57.45
N SER A 512 1.92 7.75 -56.54
CA SER A 512 1.69 7.05 -55.29
C SER A 512 2.43 7.73 -54.17
N ASP A 513 1.87 7.67 -52.97
CA ASP A 513 2.51 8.16 -51.76
C ASP A 513 1.99 7.42 -50.53
N SER A 514 2.71 7.56 -49.43
CA SER A 514 2.35 7.07 -48.11
C SER A 514 2.40 8.24 -47.12
N SER A 515 1.49 8.30 -46.15
CA SER A 515 1.66 9.20 -45.02
C SER A 515 2.78 8.70 -44.12
N GLU A 516 3.30 9.58 -43.27
CA GLU A 516 3.97 9.14 -42.04
C GLU A 516 3.02 8.25 -41.22
N SER A 517 3.59 7.37 -40.41
CA SER A 517 2.81 6.62 -39.44
C SER A 517 2.31 7.57 -38.33
N PHE A 518 1.20 7.21 -37.70
CA PHE A 518 0.66 7.95 -36.56
C PHE A 518 -0.09 7.03 -35.61
N VAL A 519 -0.05 7.37 -34.32
CA VAL A 519 -0.68 6.60 -33.26
C VAL A 519 -2.17 6.94 -33.17
N VAL A 520 -3.00 5.92 -32.97
CA VAL A 520 -4.43 6.06 -32.65
C VAL A 520 -4.70 5.41 -31.32
N ALA A 521 -4.99 6.23 -30.30
CA ALA A 521 -5.26 5.76 -28.94
C ALA A 521 -6.74 5.36 -28.77
N PRO A 522 -7.07 4.43 -27.86
CA PRO A 522 -8.46 4.25 -27.44
C PRO A 522 -9.00 5.54 -26.80
N GLU A 523 -10.32 5.75 -26.86
CA GLU A 523 -10.94 6.91 -26.21
C GLU A 523 -10.94 6.77 -24.68
N SER A 524 -11.22 5.56 -24.19
CA SER A 524 -11.35 5.31 -22.75
C SER A 524 -11.14 3.85 -22.38
N PHE A 525 -10.92 3.62 -21.08
CA PHE A 525 -11.01 2.31 -20.46
C PHE A 525 -12.30 2.16 -19.68
N LYS A 526 -12.97 1.01 -19.85
CA LYS A 526 -14.07 0.57 -18.99
C LYS A 526 -13.57 -0.51 -18.04
N VAL A 527 -13.70 -0.26 -16.73
CA VAL A 527 -13.42 -1.25 -15.69
C VAL A 527 -14.73 -1.91 -15.27
N GLU A 528 -14.80 -3.23 -15.34
CA GLU A 528 -15.91 -4.04 -14.85
C GLU A 528 -15.42 -4.94 -13.72
N SER A 529 -16.26 -5.21 -12.73
CA SER A 529 -15.91 -6.04 -11.58
C SER A 529 -16.89 -7.19 -11.40
N PHE A 530 -16.36 -8.38 -11.10
CA PHE A 530 -17.15 -9.58 -10.89
C PHE A 530 -16.62 -10.34 -9.69
N LYS A 531 -17.48 -11.13 -9.03
CA LYS A 531 -17.01 -12.17 -8.11
C LYS A 531 -16.06 -13.14 -8.83
N SER A 532 -15.36 -13.96 -8.05
CA SER A 532 -14.53 -15.05 -8.59
C SER A 532 -15.29 -16.02 -9.51
N ASP A 533 -16.63 -16.03 -9.51
CA ASP A 533 -17.45 -16.79 -10.46
C ASP A 533 -17.46 -16.23 -11.91
N GLY A 534 -16.92 -15.03 -12.12
CA GLY A 534 -16.83 -14.36 -13.42
C GLY A 534 -18.16 -13.86 -14.00
N THR A 535 -19.26 -13.89 -13.24
CA THR A 535 -20.61 -13.56 -13.74
C THR A 535 -21.40 -12.63 -12.82
N THR A 536 -21.20 -12.71 -11.50
CA THR A 536 -21.88 -11.85 -10.53
C THR A 536 -21.16 -10.51 -10.45
N ALA A 537 -21.71 -9.47 -11.07
CA ALA A 537 -21.12 -8.13 -11.06
C ALA A 537 -21.04 -7.54 -9.63
N LEU A 538 -19.94 -6.89 -9.26
CA LEU A 538 -19.77 -6.22 -7.95
C LEU A 538 -20.13 -4.73 -8.03
N ASN A 539 -21.38 -4.46 -8.40
CA ASN A 539 -21.90 -3.12 -8.71
C ASN A 539 -22.75 -2.49 -7.58
N ASN A 540 -22.61 -2.96 -6.34
CA ASN A 540 -23.35 -2.42 -5.20
C ASN A 540 -22.48 -1.49 -4.35
N SER A 541 -22.58 -0.19 -4.59
CA SER A 541 -21.88 0.82 -3.79
C SER A 541 -22.55 1.19 -2.46
N GLY A 542 -23.76 0.68 -2.21
CA GLY A 542 -24.50 1.00 -0.99
C GLY A 542 -23.95 0.31 0.25
N SER A 543 -24.38 0.76 1.43
CA SER A 543 -24.08 0.07 2.70
C SER A 543 -24.98 -1.13 2.98
N SER A 544 -25.91 -1.51 2.08
CA SER A 544 -26.83 -2.64 2.27
C SER A 544 -27.23 -3.29 0.94
N GLY A 545 -27.90 -4.45 0.99
CA GLY A 545 -28.39 -5.16 -0.19
C GLY A 545 -27.39 -6.15 -0.79
N ALA A 546 -27.67 -6.63 -2.01
CA ALA A 546 -26.81 -7.55 -2.74
C ALA A 546 -26.40 -6.93 -4.09
N PRO A 547 -25.28 -7.36 -4.69
CA PRO A 547 -24.31 -8.31 -4.14
C PRO A 547 -23.42 -7.71 -3.04
N SER A 548 -22.86 -8.58 -2.22
CA SER A 548 -21.78 -8.30 -1.28
C SER A 548 -20.58 -9.21 -1.56
N GLN A 549 -19.40 -8.79 -1.14
CA GLN A 549 -18.12 -9.48 -1.27
C GLN A 549 -17.43 -9.49 0.09
N VAL A 550 -16.83 -10.61 0.49
CA VAL A 550 -16.02 -10.63 1.72
C VAL A 550 -14.74 -9.82 1.47
N ALA A 551 -14.43 -8.90 2.37
CA ALA A 551 -13.18 -8.14 2.33
C ALA A 551 -12.00 -9.12 2.40
N GLY A 552 -11.01 -8.92 1.55
CA GLY A 552 -9.84 -9.80 1.45
C GLY A 552 -10.02 -11.00 0.51
N ASP A 553 -11.24 -11.38 0.15
CA ASP A 553 -11.48 -12.43 -0.84
C ASP A 553 -11.22 -11.95 -2.26
N ALA A 554 -10.76 -12.87 -3.10
CA ALA A 554 -10.47 -12.59 -4.51
C ALA A 554 -11.73 -12.29 -5.32
N PHE A 555 -11.61 -11.33 -6.22
CA PHE A 555 -12.59 -10.95 -7.23
C PHE A 555 -11.89 -10.65 -8.57
N GLN A 556 -12.67 -10.53 -9.63
CA GLN A 556 -12.18 -10.28 -10.98
C GLN A 556 -12.38 -8.82 -11.38
N LEU A 557 -11.36 -8.22 -11.99
CA LEU A 557 -11.44 -6.95 -12.68
C LEU A 557 -11.22 -7.17 -14.18
N LYS A 558 -12.08 -6.59 -15.00
CA LYS A 558 -11.99 -6.65 -16.46
C LYS A 558 -11.83 -5.25 -17.00
N VAL A 559 -10.75 -4.99 -17.70
CA VAL A 559 -10.47 -3.70 -18.34
C VAL A 559 -10.68 -3.84 -19.83
N VAL A 560 -11.44 -2.91 -20.41
CA VAL A 560 -11.79 -2.90 -21.84
C VAL A 560 -11.37 -1.57 -22.43
N ALA A 561 -10.46 -1.61 -23.42
CA ALA A 561 -10.13 -0.45 -24.24
C ALA A 561 -11.25 -0.24 -25.27
N GLN A 562 -11.82 0.96 -25.32
CA GLN A 562 -13.02 1.21 -26.12
C GLN A 562 -13.10 2.62 -26.69
N CYS A 563 -13.84 2.75 -27.79
CA CYS A 563 -14.31 4.00 -28.36
C CYS A 563 -15.40 4.67 -27.49
N SER A 564 -15.72 5.93 -27.82
CA SER A 564 -16.79 6.71 -27.18
C SER A 564 -18.19 6.06 -27.25
N ASP A 565 -18.42 5.20 -28.24
CA ASP A 565 -19.67 4.44 -28.42
C ASP A 565 -19.68 3.05 -27.76
N GLY A 566 -18.59 2.67 -27.09
CA GLY A 566 -18.41 1.37 -26.43
C GLY A 566 -17.90 0.24 -27.34
N THR A 567 -17.54 0.55 -28.60
CA THR A 567 -16.86 -0.41 -29.48
C THR A 567 -15.47 -0.73 -28.93
N VAL A 568 -15.12 -2.02 -28.84
CA VAL A 568 -13.82 -2.47 -28.32
C VAL A 568 -12.73 -2.24 -29.38
N THR A 569 -11.62 -1.63 -28.97
CA THR A 569 -10.41 -1.47 -29.80
C THR A 569 -9.57 -2.75 -29.69
N LYS A 570 -9.77 -3.70 -30.62
CA LYS A 570 -9.22 -5.06 -30.51
C LYS A 570 -7.71 -5.14 -30.68
N ASN A 571 -7.10 -4.23 -31.44
CA ASN A 571 -5.65 -4.14 -31.61
C ASN A 571 -4.95 -3.58 -30.36
N TYR A 572 -5.70 -3.01 -29.40
CA TYR A 572 -5.08 -2.49 -28.19
C TYR A 572 -4.46 -3.61 -27.35
N ALA A 573 -3.15 -3.52 -27.14
CA ALA A 573 -2.35 -4.50 -26.41
C ALA A 573 -1.26 -3.87 -25.52
N TRP A 574 -1.44 -2.60 -25.12
CA TRP A 574 -0.45 -1.86 -24.34
C TRP A 574 -0.67 -1.98 -22.84
N ASP A 575 0.43 -1.91 -22.09
CA ASP A 575 0.40 -1.97 -20.63
C ASP A 575 -0.46 -0.84 -20.07
N THR A 576 -1.49 -1.21 -19.33
CA THR A 576 -2.43 -0.25 -18.73
C THR A 576 -2.33 -0.29 -17.22
N ASP A 577 -2.02 0.84 -16.61
CA ASP A 577 -1.96 1.02 -15.17
C ASP A 577 -3.36 1.02 -14.56
N ILE A 578 -3.65 0.08 -13.65
CA ILE A 578 -4.85 0.08 -12.83
C ILE A 578 -4.51 0.56 -11.43
N SER A 579 -5.28 1.51 -10.93
CA SER A 579 -5.14 2.05 -9.58
C SER A 579 -6.49 2.19 -8.88
N ALA A 580 -6.47 2.11 -7.55
CA ALA A 580 -7.60 2.52 -6.72
C ALA A 580 -7.54 4.03 -6.50
N VAL A 581 -8.67 4.72 -6.66
CA VAL A 581 -8.78 6.17 -6.54
C VAL A 581 -9.88 6.55 -5.56
N ALA A 582 -9.72 7.70 -4.91
CA ALA A 582 -10.79 8.32 -4.13
C ALA A 582 -11.87 8.93 -5.04
N PRO A 583 -13.15 8.97 -4.62
CA PRO A 583 -13.66 8.55 -3.31
C PRO A 583 -13.90 7.03 -3.23
N SER A 584 -13.72 6.49 -2.02
CA SER A 584 -14.10 5.13 -1.62
C SER A 584 -15.12 5.21 -0.50
N SER A 585 -16.21 4.43 -0.52
CA SER A 585 -17.14 4.41 0.61
C SER A 585 -16.64 3.45 1.69
N PRO A 586 -16.69 3.78 3.00
CA PRO A 586 -17.40 4.88 3.62
C PRO A 586 -16.53 6.14 3.69
N ASP A 587 -16.62 7.02 2.70
CA ASP A 587 -16.11 8.39 2.82
C ASP A 587 -17.09 9.16 3.71
N THR A 588 -17.05 8.89 5.02
CA THR A 588 -18.03 9.39 6.01
C THR A 588 -17.81 10.85 6.40
N GLY A 589 -16.95 11.58 5.70
CA GLY A 589 -16.50 12.91 6.13
C GLY A 589 -15.82 12.91 7.51
N SER A 590 -15.53 11.73 8.06
CA SER A 590 -14.90 11.48 9.36
C SER A 590 -13.64 10.61 9.27
N GLY A 591 -13.15 10.32 8.06
CA GLY A 591 -11.88 9.62 7.84
C GLY A 591 -11.96 8.09 7.79
N GLY A 592 -12.89 7.52 7.01
CA GLY A 592 -12.80 6.10 6.64
C GLY A 592 -11.44 5.80 5.97
N THR A 593 -10.85 4.66 6.29
CA THR A 593 -9.54 4.25 5.75
C THR A 593 -9.72 3.61 4.39
N LEU A 594 -9.00 4.08 3.37
CA LEU A 594 -8.93 3.36 2.10
C LEU A 594 -8.09 2.11 2.31
N GLY A 595 -8.72 0.94 2.14
CA GLY A 595 -8.04 -0.35 2.26
C GLY A 595 -6.98 -0.57 1.18
N ASN A 596 -6.16 -1.59 1.38
CA ASN A 596 -5.18 -2.03 0.40
C ASN A 596 -5.86 -2.79 -0.72
N VAL A 597 -5.43 -2.51 -1.95
CA VAL A 597 -5.73 -3.35 -3.12
C VAL A 597 -4.51 -4.19 -3.49
N TYR A 598 -4.78 -5.44 -3.83
CA TYR A 598 -3.82 -6.40 -4.34
C TYR A 598 -4.30 -6.91 -5.69
N PHE A 599 -3.41 -7.04 -6.67
CA PHE A 599 -3.74 -7.51 -8.03
C PHE A 599 -3.12 -8.87 -8.38
N SER A 600 -2.19 -9.36 -7.57
CA SER A 600 -1.50 -10.64 -7.74
C SER A 600 -1.63 -11.54 -6.51
N SER A 601 -1.33 -12.83 -6.71
CA SER A 601 -1.20 -13.81 -5.63
C SER A 601 0.03 -13.56 -4.74
N ASP A 602 1.01 -12.80 -5.24
CA ASP A 602 2.30 -12.58 -4.59
C ASP A 602 2.25 -11.37 -3.62
N ASP A 603 1.05 -10.89 -3.33
CA ASP A 603 0.72 -9.92 -2.26
C ASP A 603 1.46 -8.57 -2.37
N THR A 604 1.81 -8.16 -3.60
CA THR A 604 2.32 -6.81 -3.84
C THR A 604 1.19 -5.80 -3.56
N LYS A 605 1.35 -5.01 -2.49
CA LYS A 605 0.42 -3.96 -2.08
C LYS A 605 0.45 -2.83 -3.10
N VAL A 606 -0.71 -2.48 -3.65
CA VAL A 606 -0.82 -1.40 -4.65
C VAL A 606 -1.43 -0.12 -4.05
N TYR A 607 -1.96 -0.20 -2.82
CA TYR A 607 -2.38 0.97 -2.06
C TYR A 607 -2.42 0.66 -0.56
N GLY A 608 -2.32 1.69 0.29
CA GLY A 608 -2.43 1.62 1.76
C GLY A 608 -1.77 2.83 2.43
N ASP A 609 -2.55 3.68 3.09
CA ASP A 609 -2.25 4.85 3.95
C ASP A 609 -0.80 5.43 4.02
N ALA A 610 -0.09 5.54 2.89
CA ALA A 610 1.29 6.05 2.83
C ALA A 610 1.61 6.79 1.51
N GLY A 611 0.62 7.37 0.85
CA GLY A 611 0.82 8.36 -0.22
C GLY A 611 1.61 7.89 -1.45
N THR A 612 1.86 6.59 -1.60
CA THR A 612 2.55 5.99 -2.75
C THR A 612 1.51 5.33 -3.64
N THR A 613 1.24 5.94 -4.79
CA THR A 613 0.44 5.35 -5.86
C THR A 613 1.31 4.38 -6.63
N THR A 614 1.37 3.13 -6.20
CA THR A 614 1.75 2.06 -7.13
C THR A 614 0.52 1.77 -7.99
N SER A 615 0.73 1.57 -9.28
CA SER A 615 -0.26 1.00 -10.21
C SER A 615 0.07 -0.47 -10.41
N ALA A 616 -0.92 -1.28 -10.76
CA ALA A 616 -0.66 -2.60 -11.33
C ALA A 616 -0.85 -2.54 -12.85
N SER A 617 0.09 -3.08 -13.61
CA SER A 617 -0.05 -3.16 -15.06
C SER A 617 -0.99 -4.31 -15.44
N ALA A 618 -2.07 -3.99 -16.13
CA ALA A 618 -2.81 -4.93 -16.95
C ALA A 618 -2.07 -5.07 -18.29
N SER A 619 -1.15 -6.01 -18.36
CA SER A 619 -0.30 -6.24 -19.54
C SER A 619 -0.85 -7.29 -20.51
N ASP A 620 -1.80 -8.12 -20.04
CA ASP A 620 -2.31 -9.27 -20.80
C ASP A 620 -3.59 -8.93 -21.57
N PHE A 621 -3.56 -7.89 -22.39
CA PHE A 621 -4.68 -7.56 -23.27
C PHE A 621 -4.81 -8.59 -24.40
N SER A 622 -6.02 -9.07 -24.62
CA SER A 622 -6.39 -9.91 -25.77
C SER A 622 -7.71 -9.40 -26.35
N ASP A 623 -7.73 -9.12 -27.66
CA ASP A 623 -8.87 -8.50 -28.35
C ASP A 623 -9.35 -7.21 -27.65
N GLY A 624 -8.42 -6.37 -27.16
CA GLY A 624 -8.74 -5.13 -26.45
C GLY A 624 -9.27 -5.30 -25.02
N VAL A 625 -9.15 -6.49 -24.44
CA VAL A 625 -9.63 -6.80 -23.08
C VAL A 625 -8.53 -7.43 -22.23
N ALA A 626 -8.31 -6.90 -21.02
CA ALA A 626 -7.49 -7.51 -19.99
C ALA A 626 -8.37 -8.01 -18.83
N LEU A 627 -8.00 -9.16 -18.24
CA LEU A 627 -8.71 -9.76 -17.10
C LEU A 627 -7.76 -10.06 -15.96
N LEU A 628 -8.01 -9.47 -14.81
CA LEU A 628 -7.29 -9.70 -13.56
C LEU A 628 -8.16 -10.54 -12.65
N THR A 629 -7.75 -11.78 -12.37
CA THR A 629 -8.60 -12.75 -11.66
C THR A 629 -8.39 -12.81 -10.15
N ASN A 630 -7.34 -12.15 -9.65
CA ASN A 630 -6.90 -12.26 -8.25
C ASN A 630 -6.93 -10.92 -7.52
N ALA A 631 -7.76 -9.98 -7.97
CA ALA A 631 -7.91 -8.70 -7.30
C ALA A 631 -8.48 -8.89 -5.89
N ARG A 632 -7.95 -8.20 -4.88
CA ARG A 632 -8.44 -8.24 -3.49
C ARG A 632 -8.48 -6.83 -2.92
N TYR A 633 -9.49 -6.54 -2.10
CA TYR A 633 -9.62 -5.30 -1.33
C TYR A 633 -9.90 -5.66 0.12
N ASN A 634 -9.06 -5.20 1.04
CA ASN A 634 -9.00 -5.76 2.40
C ASN A 634 -9.85 -5.01 3.44
N GLU A 635 -10.72 -4.11 3.01
CA GLU A 635 -11.52 -3.25 3.89
C GLU A 635 -13.02 -3.27 3.53
N VAL A 636 -13.88 -2.92 4.49
CA VAL A 636 -15.33 -2.81 4.33
C VAL A 636 -15.70 -1.56 3.53
N GLY A 637 -16.74 -1.69 2.70
CA GLY A 637 -17.27 -0.57 1.93
C GLY A 637 -17.23 -0.78 0.42
N SER A 638 -16.77 0.22 -0.33
CA SER A 638 -16.58 0.18 -1.77
C SER A 638 -15.30 0.92 -2.15
N VAL A 639 -14.70 0.53 -3.28
CA VAL A 639 -13.47 1.12 -3.81
C VAL A 639 -13.67 1.47 -5.26
N THR A 640 -13.14 2.62 -5.69
CA THR A 640 -13.22 3.06 -7.08
C THR A 640 -11.93 2.72 -7.81
N PHE A 641 -12.03 2.11 -8.99
CA PHE A 641 -10.88 1.80 -9.84
C PHE A 641 -10.80 2.72 -11.06
N GLN A 642 -9.58 3.08 -11.45
CA GLN A 642 -9.24 3.77 -12.69
C GLN A 642 -8.17 2.96 -13.44
N ALA A 643 -8.20 3.05 -14.77
CA ALA A 643 -7.21 2.45 -15.66
C ALA A 643 -6.62 3.55 -16.57
N ASN A 644 -5.30 3.62 -16.74
CA ASN A 644 -4.62 4.64 -17.53
C ASN A 644 -3.54 4.01 -18.40
N ALA A 645 -3.39 4.49 -19.63
CA ALA A 645 -2.27 4.15 -20.49
C ALA A 645 -1.38 5.38 -20.64
N ASN A 646 -0.13 5.23 -20.23
CA ASN A 646 0.90 6.26 -20.32
C ASN A 646 1.90 5.89 -21.41
N ASP A 647 2.40 6.90 -22.10
CA ASP A 647 3.38 6.80 -23.19
C ASP A 647 2.97 5.79 -24.26
N TYR A 648 1.70 5.83 -24.68
CA TYR A 648 1.14 4.83 -25.59
C TYR A 648 1.90 4.80 -26.91
N LEU A 649 2.61 3.69 -27.19
CA LEU A 649 3.49 3.53 -28.35
C LEU A 649 4.59 4.62 -28.45
N GLY A 650 5.06 5.12 -27.31
CA GLY A 650 6.09 6.18 -27.25
C GLY A 650 5.56 7.59 -27.55
N ASP A 651 4.24 7.76 -27.62
CA ASP A 651 3.61 9.05 -27.87
C ASP A 651 2.79 9.54 -26.68
N THR A 652 3.38 10.43 -25.89
CA THR A 652 2.71 11.11 -24.76
C THR A 652 1.48 11.93 -25.15
N SER A 653 1.33 12.32 -26.42
CA SER A 653 0.12 12.99 -26.92
C SER A 653 -1.05 12.03 -27.16
N ALA A 654 -0.77 10.72 -27.15
CA ALA A 654 -1.71 9.62 -27.27
C ALA A 654 -2.06 8.96 -25.91
N ASP A 655 -1.62 9.55 -24.80
CA ASP A 655 -1.96 9.07 -23.45
C ASP A 655 -3.47 9.01 -23.24
N THR A 656 -3.94 7.86 -22.77
CA THR A 656 -5.36 7.62 -22.49
C THR A 656 -5.59 7.58 -20.99
N VAL A 657 -6.16 8.66 -20.45
CA VAL A 657 -6.62 8.70 -19.06
C VAL A 657 -8.01 8.06 -18.98
N GLY A 658 -8.17 7.04 -18.14
CA GLY A 658 -9.47 6.36 -17.97
C GLY A 658 -10.53 7.31 -17.43
N THR A 659 -11.53 7.63 -18.25
CA THR A 659 -12.59 8.58 -17.91
C THR A 659 -13.77 7.97 -17.13
N THR A 660 -13.80 6.65 -16.90
CA THR A 660 -14.91 6.00 -16.18
C THR A 660 -14.43 5.26 -14.93
N ALA A 661 -14.21 6.01 -13.85
CA ALA A 661 -13.94 5.45 -12.53
C ALA A 661 -15.13 4.56 -12.11
N THR A 662 -14.88 3.27 -11.85
CA THR A 662 -15.94 2.31 -11.52
C THR A 662 -15.88 1.91 -10.06
N GLU A 663 -16.97 2.16 -9.35
CA GLU A 663 -17.11 1.79 -7.95
C GLU A 663 -17.43 0.30 -7.82
N VAL A 664 -16.62 -0.40 -7.02
CA VAL A 664 -16.66 -1.84 -6.80
C VAL A 664 -17.02 -2.10 -5.35
N GLY A 665 -18.07 -2.90 -5.11
CA GLY A 665 -18.57 -3.20 -3.78
C GLY A 665 -19.89 -3.98 -3.81
N ARG A 666 -20.50 -4.32 -2.66
CA ARG A 666 -20.17 -3.91 -1.28
C ARG A 666 -19.24 -4.93 -0.62
N PHE A 667 -18.13 -4.49 -0.05
CA PHE A 667 -17.27 -5.30 0.79
C PHE A 667 -17.77 -5.35 2.24
N ILE A 668 -17.80 -6.54 2.84
CA ILE A 668 -18.25 -6.83 4.21
C ILE A 668 -17.14 -7.59 4.96
N PRO A 669 -17.12 -7.61 6.31
CA PRO A 669 -16.19 -8.47 7.04
C PRO A 669 -16.41 -9.95 6.69
N ASP A 670 -15.39 -10.76 6.94
CA ASP A 670 -15.50 -12.22 6.88
C ASP A 670 -16.18 -12.77 8.15
N ARG A 671 -15.69 -12.33 9.31
CA ARG A 671 -16.10 -12.84 10.62
C ARG A 671 -15.82 -11.85 11.75
N PHE A 672 -16.34 -12.14 12.94
CA PHE A 672 -15.94 -11.51 14.18
C PHE A 672 -14.92 -12.37 14.94
N ILE A 673 -13.98 -11.72 15.61
CA ILE A 673 -13.10 -12.32 16.62
C ILE A 673 -13.57 -11.84 17.99
N LEU A 674 -13.82 -12.79 18.90
CA LEU A 674 -14.14 -12.53 20.31
C LEU A 674 -12.86 -12.49 21.15
N SER A 675 -12.77 -11.52 22.06
CA SER A 675 -11.64 -11.39 22.99
C SER A 675 -12.05 -10.74 24.31
N ALA A 676 -11.18 -10.87 25.31
CA ALA A 676 -11.35 -10.32 26.65
C ALA A 676 -12.73 -10.61 27.29
N PRO A 677 -13.20 -11.87 27.29
CA PRO A 677 -14.44 -12.23 27.97
C PRO A 677 -14.28 -12.02 29.48
N THR A 678 -15.33 -11.49 30.12
CA THR A 678 -15.42 -11.24 31.55
C THR A 678 -16.83 -11.51 32.03
N LEU A 679 -16.95 -12.05 33.24
CA LEU A 679 -18.21 -12.18 33.98
C LEU A 679 -18.06 -11.45 35.31
N THR A 680 -18.99 -10.55 35.60
CA THR A 680 -19.06 -9.82 36.87
C THR A 680 -20.34 -10.19 37.59
N ASN A 681 -20.20 -10.94 38.68
CA ASN A 681 -21.31 -11.31 39.54
C ASN A 681 -21.91 -10.10 40.27
N ARG A 682 -23.23 -10.17 40.53
CA ARG A 682 -23.97 -9.19 41.35
C ARG A 682 -23.67 -7.75 40.93
N SER A 683 -23.78 -7.49 39.63
CA SER A 683 -23.29 -6.26 38.98
C SER A 683 -24.09 -5.02 39.35
N ASP A 684 -25.27 -5.20 39.94
CA ASP A 684 -26.15 -4.17 40.49
C ASP A 684 -25.64 -3.56 41.80
N LEU A 685 -24.69 -4.21 42.50
CA LEU A 685 -24.17 -3.76 43.78
C LEU A 685 -22.95 -2.82 43.64
N ALA A 686 -22.96 -1.70 44.37
CA ALA A 686 -21.86 -0.72 44.40
C ALA A 686 -21.37 -0.40 45.83
N PRO A 687 -20.04 -0.42 46.11
CA PRO A 687 -18.97 -0.88 45.22
C PRO A 687 -19.03 -2.40 45.04
N THR A 688 -18.70 -2.88 43.84
CA THR A 688 -18.69 -4.32 43.51
C THR A 688 -17.68 -5.03 44.40
N ILE A 689 -18.16 -5.82 45.34
CA ILE A 689 -17.33 -6.73 46.13
C ILE A 689 -17.23 -8.02 45.31
N PRO A 690 -16.01 -8.55 45.05
CA PRO A 690 -15.86 -9.78 44.28
C PRO A 690 -16.70 -10.90 44.89
N ALA A 691 -17.68 -11.38 44.13
CA ALA A 691 -18.50 -12.54 44.45
C ALA A 691 -18.24 -13.62 43.40
N ASP A 692 -18.32 -14.88 43.82
CA ASP A 692 -18.21 -16.07 42.97
C ASP A 692 -19.57 -16.70 42.66
N PHE A 693 -20.65 -16.01 43.02
CA PHE A 693 -22.04 -16.42 42.81
C PHE A 693 -22.92 -15.20 42.49
N THR A 694 -24.11 -15.45 41.90
CA THR A 694 -25.21 -14.49 41.77
C THR A 694 -26.54 -15.17 42.12
N TYR A 695 -27.49 -14.45 42.72
CA TYR A 695 -28.82 -15.01 42.96
C TYR A 695 -29.65 -15.04 41.66
N MET A 696 -30.63 -15.95 41.56
CA MET A 696 -31.64 -15.88 40.49
C MET A 696 -32.44 -14.59 40.60
N ASP A 697 -32.87 -14.03 39.47
CA ASP A 697 -33.44 -12.68 39.31
C ASP A 697 -32.50 -11.51 39.72
N GLU A 698 -31.25 -11.78 40.13
CA GLU A 698 -30.23 -10.75 40.35
C GLU A 698 -29.37 -10.57 39.09
N ALA A 699 -28.98 -9.33 38.81
CA ALA A 699 -28.20 -9.00 37.64
C ALA A 699 -26.73 -9.42 37.78
N LEU A 700 -26.19 -10.03 36.73
CA LEU A 700 -24.75 -10.15 36.48
C LEU A 700 -24.41 -9.51 35.13
N GLU A 701 -23.16 -9.13 34.93
CA GLU A 701 -22.70 -8.50 33.69
C GLU A 701 -21.74 -9.42 32.92
N LEU A 702 -22.06 -9.66 31.66
CA LEU A 702 -21.17 -10.28 30.67
C LEU A 702 -20.46 -9.18 29.88
N GLY A 703 -19.13 -9.21 29.83
CA GLY A 703 -18.31 -8.27 29.08
C GLY A 703 -17.42 -8.99 28.08
N PHE A 704 -17.27 -8.44 26.87
CA PHE A 704 -16.38 -8.98 25.82
C PHE A 704 -16.10 -7.93 24.74
N THR A 705 -15.12 -8.18 23.90
CA THR A 705 -14.81 -7.34 22.72
C THR A 705 -14.95 -8.13 21.44
N LEU A 706 -15.68 -7.58 20.48
CA LEU A 706 -15.75 -8.09 19.11
C LEU A 706 -14.88 -7.24 18.18
N THR A 707 -14.09 -7.90 17.34
CA THR A 707 -13.33 -7.25 16.26
C THR A 707 -13.78 -7.83 14.92
N ALA A 708 -14.23 -6.97 14.00
CA ALA A 708 -14.56 -7.35 12.63
C ALA A 708 -13.27 -7.49 11.81
N VAL A 709 -13.10 -8.63 11.15
CA VAL A 709 -11.90 -8.93 10.37
C VAL A 709 -12.21 -9.37 8.95
N ASN A 710 -11.28 -9.14 8.04
CA ASN A 710 -11.32 -9.60 6.66
C ASN A 710 -10.93 -11.09 6.57
N ALA A 711 -10.95 -11.66 5.35
CA ALA A 711 -10.60 -13.06 5.11
C ALA A 711 -9.17 -13.43 5.56
N GLN A 712 -8.24 -12.46 5.58
CA GLN A 712 -6.86 -12.65 6.07
C GLN A 712 -6.72 -12.48 7.59
N GLY A 713 -7.79 -12.11 8.31
CA GLY A 713 -7.77 -11.88 9.74
C GLY A 713 -7.28 -10.48 10.16
N GLU A 714 -7.12 -9.54 9.23
CA GLU A 714 -6.83 -8.14 9.55
C GLU A 714 -8.12 -7.39 9.91
N THR A 715 -8.05 -6.44 10.83
CA THR A 715 -9.22 -5.63 11.24
C THR A 715 -9.74 -4.79 10.08
N THR A 716 -11.05 -4.88 9.83
CA THR A 716 -11.76 -4.00 8.88
C THR A 716 -12.21 -2.73 9.61
N GLN A 717 -11.39 -1.68 9.53
CA GLN A 717 -11.59 -0.42 10.26
C GLN A 717 -12.88 0.30 9.87
N ASN A 718 -13.34 0.13 8.63
CA ASN A 718 -14.54 0.79 8.12
C ASN A 718 -15.84 0.10 8.56
N TYR A 719 -15.75 -0.98 9.34
CA TYR A 719 -16.92 -1.62 9.95
C TYR A 719 -17.44 -0.79 11.13
N GLU A 720 -18.15 0.29 10.80
CA GLU A 720 -18.78 1.22 11.73
C GLU A 720 -20.00 1.91 11.08
N GLY A 721 -20.74 2.71 11.86
CA GLY A 721 -21.86 3.51 11.34
C GLY A 721 -22.89 2.67 10.57
N SER A 722 -23.16 3.04 9.31
CA SER A 722 -24.13 2.32 8.49
C SER A 722 -23.63 0.99 7.91
N TYR A 723 -22.32 0.73 7.96
CA TYR A 723 -21.71 -0.52 7.51
C TYR A 723 -21.64 -1.56 8.62
N ALA A 724 -21.56 -1.14 9.89
CA ALA A 724 -21.74 -2.04 11.02
C ALA A 724 -23.20 -2.52 11.12
N LYS A 725 -23.45 -3.80 10.80
CA LYS A 725 -24.79 -4.39 10.83
C LYS A 725 -25.14 -5.03 12.15
N LEU A 726 -24.14 -5.40 12.95
CA LEU A 726 -24.33 -5.83 14.32
C LEU A 726 -24.55 -4.62 15.22
N ASN A 727 -25.69 -4.54 15.91
CA ASN A 727 -25.96 -3.48 16.89
C ASN A 727 -25.71 -4.00 18.32
N PRO A 728 -24.61 -3.61 18.99
CA PRO A 728 -24.29 -4.10 20.34
C PRO A 728 -25.35 -3.79 21.40
N THR A 729 -26.19 -2.77 21.17
CA THR A 729 -27.28 -2.38 22.08
C THR A 729 -28.55 -3.23 21.92
N SER A 730 -28.56 -4.15 20.95
CA SER A 730 -29.67 -5.07 20.71
C SER A 730 -29.22 -6.49 21.08
N SER A 731 -29.59 -6.93 22.28
CA SER A 731 -29.27 -8.27 22.80
C SER A 731 -29.59 -9.43 21.84
N GLY A 732 -30.68 -9.31 21.06
CA GLY A 732 -31.05 -10.31 20.04
C GLY A 732 -29.99 -10.51 18.94
N SER A 733 -29.03 -9.60 18.78
CA SER A 733 -27.91 -9.73 17.84
C SER A 733 -26.66 -10.36 18.44
N LEU A 734 -26.62 -10.52 19.77
CA LEU A 734 -25.49 -11.10 20.50
C LEU A 734 -25.60 -12.62 20.64
N GLY A 735 -26.81 -13.18 20.47
CA GLY A 735 -27.05 -14.62 20.63
C GLY A 735 -26.64 -15.11 22.01
N LEU A 736 -27.07 -14.41 23.07
CA LEU A 736 -26.74 -14.78 24.46
C LEU A 736 -27.44 -16.09 24.83
N ALA A 737 -26.70 -16.97 25.49
CA ALA A 737 -27.17 -18.26 25.93
C ALA A 737 -26.62 -18.62 27.32
N ALA A 738 -27.29 -19.56 27.99
CA ALA A 738 -26.86 -20.12 29.26
C ALA A 738 -27.06 -21.63 29.29
N TYR A 739 -26.11 -22.36 29.87
CA TYR A 739 -26.10 -23.82 29.91
C TYR A 739 -25.73 -24.34 31.30
N ASP A 740 -26.50 -25.32 31.79
CA ASP A 740 -26.20 -26.06 33.02
C ASP A 740 -25.39 -27.34 32.68
N PRO A 741 -24.07 -27.36 32.94
CA PRO A 741 -23.23 -28.51 32.63
C PRO A 741 -23.46 -29.70 33.57
N VAL A 742 -24.03 -29.47 34.76
CA VAL A 742 -24.31 -30.54 35.74
C VAL A 742 -25.61 -31.25 35.39
N GLY A 743 -26.66 -30.49 35.07
CA GLY A 743 -27.95 -30.99 34.64
C GLY A 743 -28.00 -31.40 33.16
N GLY A 744 -27.06 -30.92 32.34
CA GLY A 744 -27.03 -31.12 30.89
C GLY A 744 -28.23 -30.48 30.20
N THR A 745 -28.57 -29.24 30.57
CA THR A 745 -29.82 -28.58 30.18
C THR A 745 -29.58 -27.15 29.71
N ASP A 746 -30.16 -26.80 28.56
CA ASP A 746 -30.23 -25.41 28.05
C ASP A 746 -31.07 -24.52 28.98
N MET A 747 -30.43 -23.51 29.56
CA MET A 747 -31.04 -22.54 30.46
C MET A 747 -31.38 -21.22 29.76
N SER A 748 -31.14 -21.09 28.46
CA SER A 748 -31.34 -19.85 27.69
C SER A 748 -32.78 -19.37 27.71
N SER A 749 -33.76 -20.28 27.88
CA SER A 749 -35.17 -19.91 28.03
C SER A 749 -35.51 -19.18 29.35
N ARG A 750 -34.62 -19.26 30.34
CA ARG A 750 -34.70 -18.56 31.63
C ARG A 750 -33.77 -17.35 31.69
N LEU A 751 -33.02 -17.07 30.63
CA LEU A 751 -32.13 -15.92 30.59
C LEU A 751 -32.97 -14.66 30.43
N ASP A 752 -33.08 -13.88 31.49
CA ASP A 752 -33.59 -12.51 31.42
C ASP A 752 -32.44 -11.61 30.96
N ILE A 753 -32.67 -10.90 29.86
CA ILE A 753 -31.65 -10.06 29.25
C ILE A 753 -32.04 -8.61 29.50
N GLY A 754 -31.25 -7.95 30.35
CA GLY A 754 -31.41 -6.54 30.69
C GLY A 754 -30.87 -5.64 29.57
N VAL A 755 -30.10 -4.63 29.96
CA VAL A 755 -29.50 -3.70 29.01
C VAL A 755 -28.21 -4.26 28.41
N SER A 756 -28.05 -4.11 27.10
CA SER A 756 -26.74 -4.28 26.45
C SER A 756 -26.23 -2.95 25.92
N SER A 757 -24.92 -2.79 25.94
CA SER A 757 -24.23 -1.56 25.55
C SER A 757 -23.00 -1.86 24.71
N GLY A 758 -22.55 -0.86 23.96
CA GLY A 758 -21.38 -0.95 23.09
C GLY A 758 -21.56 -0.14 21.81
N SER A 759 -20.45 0.17 21.16
CA SER A 759 -20.43 0.88 19.88
C SER A 759 -19.23 0.45 19.06
N TRP A 760 -19.43 0.25 17.76
CA TRP A 760 -18.34 0.03 16.83
C TRP A 760 -17.54 1.31 16.60
N SER A 761 -16.23 1.19 16.67
CA SER A 761 -15.26 2.21 16.29
C SER A 761 -14.07 1.50 15.65
N SER A 762 -13.70 1.90 14.44
CA SER A 762 -12.54 1.33 13.74
C SER A 762 -12.55 -0.21 13.69
N GLY A 763 -13.72 -0.81 13.44
CA GLY A 763 -13.87 -2.26 13.34
C GLY A 763 -13.82 -3.03 14.67
N SER A 764 -13.90 -2.35 15.82
CA SER A 764 -13.95 -2.99 17.14
C SER A 764 -15.09 -2.44 18.00
N ALA A 765 -15.71 -3.31 18.81
CA ALA A 765 -16.74 -2.94 19.78
C ALA A 765 -16.53 -3.69 21.10
N THR A 766 -16.34 -2.94 22.19
CA THR A 766 -16.46 -3.47 23.56
C THR A 766 -17.92 -3.49 23.95
N ILE A 767 -18.39 -4.63 24.44
CA ILE A 767 -19.78 -4.94 24.72
C ILE A 767 -19.90 -5.30 26.18
N SER A 768 -20.94 -4.76 26.82
CA SER A 768 -21.42 -5.24 28.13
C SER A 768 -22.90 -5.59 27.99
N ALA A 769 -23.31 -6.70 28.60
CA ALA A 769 -24.68 -7.19 28.61
C ALA A 769 -25.05 -7.61 30.03
N GLU A 770 -26.08 -6.98 30.58
CA GLU A 770 -26.69 -7.38 31.83
C GLU A 770 -27.62 -8.57 31.59
N VAL A 771 -27.45 -9.63 32.39
CA VAL A 771 -28.28 -10.83 32.32
C VAL A 771 -28.63 -11.31 33.73
N ALA A 772 -29.71 -12.07 33.84
CA ALA A 772 -30.10 -12.79 35.05
C ALA A 772 -30.74 -14.13 34.67
N ILE A 773 -30.76 -15.10 35.60
CA ILE A 773 -31.53 -16.33 35.43
C ILE A 773 -32.82 -16.19 36.20
N SER A 774 -33.96 -16.29 35.50
CA SER A 774 -35.27 -16.14 36.12
C SER A 774 -35.61 -17.28 37.08
N ARG A 775 -36.23 -16.94 38.22
CA ARG A 775 -36.75 -17.95 39.17
C ARG A 775 -37.96 -18.70 38.63
N LEU A 776 -38.06 -19.97 39.01
CA LEU A 776 -39.30 -20.76 38.90
C LEU A 776 -40.11 -20.65 40.18
N ALA A 777 -41.44 -20.87 40.12
CA ALA A 777 -42.35 -20.85 41.27
C ALA A 777 -42.00 -21.84 42.41
N SER A 778 -41.09 -22.78 42.19
CA SER A 778 -40.59 -23.69 43.22
C SER A 778 -39.07 -23.58 43.24
N PRO A 779 -38.44 -23.54 44.43
CA PRO A 779 -36.98 -23.46 44.54
C PRO A 779 -36.29 -24.58 43.78
N ASP A 780 -35.25 -24.21 43.04
CA ASP A 780 -34.43 -25.10 42.23
C ASP A 780 -32.95 -24.67 42.25
N GLY A 781 -32.10 -25.45 41.57
CA GLY A 781 -30.65 -25.38 41.74
C GLY A 781 -30.18 -26.16 42.99
N ILE A 782 -28.96 -25.94 43.47
CA ILE A 782 -27.91 -25.05 42.97
C ILE A 782 -27.52 -25.33 41.50
N PHE A 783 -27.25 -24.28 40.72
CA PHE A 783 -26.60 -24.40 39.41
C PHE A 783 -25.12 -24.06 39.58
N GLU A 784 -24.30 -25.07 39.81
CA GLU A 784 -22.85 -24.93 40.00
C GLU A 784 -22.15 -24.74 38.65
N GLY A 785 -21.36 -23.69 38.50
CA GLY A 785 -20.63 -23.39 37.26
C GLY A 785 -21.55 -23.27 36.04
N LEU A 786 -22.69 -22.58 36.17
CA LEU A 786 -23.57 -22.29 35.05
C LEU A 786 -22.80 -21.46 34.02
N GLN A 787 -22.72 -21.95 32.78
CA GLN A 787 -21.91 -21.35 31.72
C GLN A 787 -22.74 -20.37 30.90
N PHE A 788 -22.16 -19.23 30.55
CA PHE A 788 -22.77 -18.22 29.68
C PHE A 788 -21.99 -18.11 28.37
N GLY A 789 -22.70 -17.98 27.26
CA GLY A 789 -22.08 -17.88 25.94
C GLY A 789 -22.77 -16.92 24.99
N VAL A 790 -22.12 -16.66 23.86
CA VAL A 790 -22.57 -15.75 22.80
C VAL A 790 -22.36 -16.33 21.41
N ILE A 791 -23.25 -16.00 20.49
CA ILE A 791 -23.07 -16.19 19.05
C ILE A 791 -23.52 -14.94 18.28
N PRO A 792 -22.71 -13.86 18.31
CA PRO A 792 -23.07 -12.61 17.66
C PRO A 792 -23.25 -12.81 16.15
N GLY A 793 -24.33 -12.23 15.61
CA GLY A 793 -24.67 -12.37 14.19
C GLY A 793 -25.30 -11.09 13.65
N ASP A 794 -24.91 -10.73 12.43
CA ASP A 794 -25.45 -9.55 11.74
C ASP A 794 -26.33 -9.91 10.53
N SER A 795 -26.93 -8.89 9.91
CA SER A 795 -27.82 -9.08 8.75
C SER A 795 -27.08 -9.40 7.44
N ASP A 796 -25.77 -9.20 7.38
CA ASP A 796 -24.92 -9.57 6.25
C ASP A 796 -24.39 -11.03 6.38
N GLY A 797 -24.68 -11.69 7.51
CA GLY A 797 -24.30 -13.07 7.80
C GLY A 797 -22.94 -13.20 8.49
N VAL A 798 -22.36 -12.09 8.95
CA VAL A 798 -21.08 -12.10 9.68
C VAL A 798 -21.34 -12.60 11.10
N THR A 799 -20.55 -13.59 11.53
CA THR A 799 -20.62 -14.19 12.86
C THR A 799 -19.24 -14.67 13.32
N LEU A 800 -19.15 -15.39 14.45
CA LEU A 800 -17.91 -16.00 14.91
C LEU A 800 -17.52 -17.20 14.03
N ASP A 801 -16.22 -17.51 13.97
CA ASP A 801 -15.75 -18.73 13.32
C ASP A 801 -16.23 -19.95 14.12
N SER A 802 -16.90 -20.89 13.44
CA SER A 802 -17.35 -22.16 14.04
C SER A 802 -16.25 -22.95 14.77
N THR A 803 -14.98 -22.77 14.36
CA THR A 803 -13.82 -23.44 14.98
C THR A 803 -13.38 -22.81 16.31
N THR A 804 -13.91 -21.63 16.65
CA THR A 804 -13.63 -20.91 17.90
C THR A 804 -14.71 -21.09 18.96
N LEU A 805 -15.81 -21.77 18.62
CA LEU A 805 -16.90 -22.06 19.55
C LEU A 805 -16.47 -23.15 20.54
N ASP A 806 -16.72 -22.93 21.82
CA ASP A 806 -16.28 -23.77 22.95
C ASP A 806 -17.41 -24.14 23.92
N LEU A 807 -18.64 -23.65 23.71
CA LEU A 807 -19.84 -23.99 24.49
C LEU A 807 -20.88 -24.71 23.61
N ASP A 808 -21.42 -25.81 24.13
CA ASP A 808 -22.52 -26.61 23.55
C ASP A 808 -23.78 -26.39 24.39
N VAL A 809 -24.67 -25.51 23.93
CA VAL A 809 -25.86 -25.11 24.69
C VAL A 809 -27.00 -26.11 24.55
N ASP A 810 -27.15 -26.75 23.39
CA ASP A 810 -28.26 -27.66 23.11
C ASP A 810 -27.97 -29.13 23.50
N GLY A 811 -26.73 -29.42 23.90
CA GLY A 811 -26.28 -30.72 24.39
C GLY A 811 -26.15 -31.77 23.29
N ASP A 812 -25.99 -31.36 22.03
CA ASP A 812 -25.88 -32.26 20.88
C ASP A 812 -24.45 -32.77 20.61
N THR A 813 -23.48 -32.34 21.43
CA THR A 813 -22.02 -32.57 21.35
C THR A 813 -21.26 -31.69 20.36
N THR A 814 -21.92 -30.68 19.78
CA THR A 814 -21.31 -29.68 18.90
C THR A 814 -21.36 -28.32 19.56
N ASN A 815 -20.21 -27.65 19.67
CA ASN A 815 -20.20 -26.29 20.20
C ASN A 815 -20.88 -25.33 19.22
N ASP A 816 -21.82 -24.55 19.74
CA ASP A 816 -22.68 -23.63 19.00
C ASP A 816 -22.56 -22.17 19.49
N HIS A 817 -21.91 -21.95 20.64
CA HIS A 817 -21.63 -20.64 21.21
C HIS A 817 -20.16 -20.52 21.64
N ALA A 818 -19.67 -19.28 21.77
CA ALA A 818 -18.42 -18.98 22.46
C ALA A 818 -18.69 -18.64 23.93
N GLU A 819 -17.97 -19.27 24.84
CA GLU A 819 -18.08 -19.11 26.29
C GLU A 819 -17.52 -17.74 26.73
N ILE A 820 -18.29 -17.04 27.56
CA ILE A 820 -17.88 -15.79 28.22
C ILE A 820 -17.35 -16.07 29.62
N GLY A 821 -17.95 -17.04 30.31
CA GLY A 821 -17.53 -17.47 31.63
C GLY A 821 -18.64 -18.22 32.36
N ASP A 822 -18.30 -18.71 33.54
CA ASP A 822 -19.17 -19.51 34.38
C ASP A 822 -19.26 -18.94 35.81
N THR A 823 -20.38 -19.22 36.49
CA THR A 823 -20.54 -18.88 37.91
C THR A 823 -21.65 -19.71 38.56
N ASP A 824 -21.70 -19.71 39.89
CA ASP A 824 -22.79 -20.34 40.62
C ASP A 824 -24.03 -19.44 40.62
N ILE A 825 -25.18 -19.99 40.21
CA ILE A 825 -26.47 -19.31 40.29
C ILE A 825 -27.34 -19.94 41.38
N LEU A 826 -27.76 -19.09 42.32
CA LEU A 826 -28.41 -19.52 43.56
C LEU A 826 -29.87 -19.07 43.64
N PHE A 827 -30.78 -19.97 44.00
CA PHE A 827 -32.12 -19.54 44.42
C PHE A 827 -32.04 -18.96 45.84
N GLY A 828 -32.06 -17.64 45.95
CA GLY A 828 -31.88 -16.91 47.20
C GLY A 828 -33.17 -16.55 47.93
N ARG A 829 -33.06 -16.33 49.24
CA ARG A 829 -34.03 -15.58 50.05
C ARG A 829 -33.35 -14.88 51.21
N LEU A 830 -33.96 -13.81 51.74
CA LEU A 830 -33.58 -13.24 53.02
C LEU A 830 -34.54 -13.74 54.11
N ASN A 831 -34.03 -13.95 55.31
CA ASN A 831 -34.78 -14.37 56.49
C ASN A 831 -34.52 -13.39 57.64
N VAL A 832 -35.56 -13.06 58.41
CA VAL A 832 -35.46 -12.24 59.64
C VAL A 832 -35.67 -13.18 60.82
N LEU A 833 -34.64 -13.40 61.63
CA LEU A 833 -34.75 -14.35 62.73
C LEU A 833 -35.60 -13.80 63.89
N ASP A 834 -36.51 -14.63 64.40
CA ASP A 834 -37.22 -14.39 65.66
C ASP A 834 -36.21 -14.10 66.78
N THR A 835 -36.44 -13.03 67.54
CA THR A 835 -35.53 -12.61 68.61
C THR A 835 -36.29 -12.38 69.92
N THR A 836 -35.61 -12.59 71.04
CA THR A 836 -36.19 -12.51 72.37
C THR A 836 -35.22 -11.84 73.33
N GLY A 837 -35.72 -10.89 74.13
CA GLY A 837 -34.91 -10.28 75.18
C GLY A 837 -35.71 -9.63 76.29
N HIS A 838 -34.99 -9.06 77.25
CA HIS A 838 -35.57 -8.32 78.35
C HIS A 838 -36.05 -6.94 77.87
N GLU A 839 -37.21 -6.47 78.35
CA GLU A 839 -37.80 -5.18 78.00
C GLU A 839 -36.97 -3.94 78.38
N SER A 840 -35.87 -4.13 79.13
CA SER A 840 -34.96 -3.06 79.57
C SER A 840 -33.66 -2.99 78.77
N LEU A 841 -33.46 -3.85 77.77
CA LEU A 841 -32.26 -3.89 76.93
C LEU A 841 -32.64 -3.73 75.45
N PRO A 842 -31.80 -3.06 74.64
CA PRO A 842 -31.93 -3.13 73.19
C PRO A 842 -31.89 -4.58 72.71
N LEU A 843 -32.72 -4.92 71.73
CA LEU A 843 -32.85 -6.28 71.21
C LEU A 843 -32.19 -6.37 69.83
N PRO A 844 -31.08 -7.13 69.68
CA PRO A 844 -30.46 -7.34 68.39
C PRO A 844 -31.40 -8.06 67.42
N ILE A 845 -31.40 -7.59 66.17
CA ILE A 845 -32.08 -8.22 65.03
C ILE A 845 -31.01 -8.86 64.16
N THR A 846 -31.25 -10.12 63.77
CA THR A 846 -30.37 -10.85 62.85
C THR A 846 -31.09 -11.07 61.53
N LEU A 847 -30.54 -10.52 60.46
CA LEU A 847 -30.87 -10.89 59.09
C LEU A 847 -29.98 -12.03 58.63
N GLN A 848 -30.51 -12.94 57.82
CA GLN A 848 -29.77 -14.04 57.25
C GLN A 848 -30.13 -14.22 55.78
N ALA A 849 -29.14 -14.09 54.88
CA ALA A 849 -29.29 -14.50 53.50
C ALA A 849 -29.12 -16.02 53.41
N GLU A 850 -30.05 -16.67 52.73
CA GLU A 850 -30.11 -18.12 52.55
C GLU A 850 -30.23 -18.46 51.07
N TYR A 851 -29.80 -19.65 50.69
CA TYR A 851 -30.06 -20.23 49.37
C TYR A 851 -30.57 -21.67 49.49
N PHE A 852 -31.27 -22.14 48.46
CA PHE A 852 -31.75 -23.52 48.40
C PHE A 852 -30.64 -24.48 47.94
N ASP A 853 -30.28 -25.47 48.77
CA ASP A 853 -29.21 -26.44 48.50
C ASP A 853 -29.68 -27.71 47.76
N GLY A 854 -30.92 -27.70 47.24
CA GLY A 854 -31.60 -28.86 46.66
C GLY A 854 -32.44 -29.66 47.68
N SER A 855 -32.25 -29.44 48.98
CA SER A 855 -33.00 -30.11 50.06
C SER A 855 -33.74 -29.15 50.99
N GLY A 856 -33.17 -27.97 51.21
CA GLY A 856 -33.72 -26.91 52.05
C GLY A 856 -32.93 -25.62 51.92
N PHE A 857 -33.35 -24.60 52.65
CA PHE A 857 -32.62 -23.35 52.71
C PHE A 857 -31.51 -23.41 53.76
N VAL A 858 -30.31 -23.00 53.36
CA VAL A 858 -29.12 -22.89 54.21
C VAL A 858 -28.52 -21.50 54.08
N THR A 859 -27.79 -21.04 55.09
CA THR A 859 -27.12 -19.73 55.05
C THR A 859 -26.15 -19.64 53.88
N ASN A 860 -26.19 -18.53 53.12
CA ASN A 860 -25.20 -18.22 52.10
C ASN A 860 -24.00 -17.52 52.75
N ASP A 861 -23.04 -18.29 53.26
CA ASP A 861 -21.83 -17.77 53.89
C ASP A 861 -20.89 -17.02 52.93
N ARG A 862 -21.20 -17.00 51.63
CA ARG A 862 -20.48 -16.21 50.61
C ARG A 862 -21.00 -14.78 50.46
N ASP A 863 -22.17 -14.47 51.01
CA ASP A 863 -22.77 -13.13 50.88
C ASP A 863 -22.16 -12.15 51.90
N ASP A 864 -21.13 -11.44 51.44
CA ASP A 864 -20.43 -10.38 52.16
C ASP A 864 -20.73 -8.97 51.60
N SER A 865 -21.73 -8.84 50.71
CA SER A 865 -21.94 -7.63 49.90
C SER A 865 -23.33 -7.03 49.97
N SER A 866 -24.36 -7.82 50.33
CA SER A 866 -25.72 -7.31 50.49
C SER A 866 -25.79 -6.28 51.62
N LEU A 867 -26.20 -5.05 51.29
CA LEU A 867 -26.38 -3.97 52.26
C LEU A 867 -27.73 -4.06 52.96
N TYR A 868 -27.75 -3.75 54.25
CA TYR A 868 -28.99 -3.60 55.01
C TYR A 868 -28.99 -2.30 55.81
N ASN A 869 -30.18 -1.71 55.92
CA ASN A 869 -30.44 -0.54 56.74
C ASN A 869 -31.79 -0.68 57.46
N SER A 870 -31.83 -0.24 58.72
CA SER A 870 -33.05 -0.14 59.52
C SER A 870 -34.13 0.78 58.91
N THR A 871 -33.78 1.68 57.99
CA THR A 871 -34.77 2.48 57.25
C THR A 871 -35.72 1.66 56.38
N TYR A 872 -35.35 0.41 56.08
CA TYR A 872 -36.16 -0.55 55.33
C TYR A 872 -36.90 -1.52 56.24
N GLY A 873 -36.90 -1.32 57.56
CA GLY A 873 -37.64 -2.15 58.49
C GLY A 873 -38.94 -1.48 58.92
N GLU A 874 -40.02 -2.24 58.93
CA GLU A 874 -41.33 -1.80 59.38
C GLU A 874 -41.82 -2.66 60.55
N LEU A 875 -42.41 -1.99 61.55
CA LEU A 875 -42.92 -2.63 62.75
C LEU A 875 -44.45 -2.63 62.72
N ASP A 876 -45.05 -3.82 62.81
CA ASP A 876 -46.50 -3.98 62.89
C ASP A 876 -46.87 -5.14 63.84
N ASN A 877 -48.16 -5.42 63.94
CA ASN A 877 -48.74 -6.53 64.70
C ASN A 877 -48.30 -6.52 66.19
N TYR A 878 -48.27 -5.34 66.79
CA TYR A 878 -47.97 -5.17 68.21
C TYR A 878 -48.97 -5.95 69.08
N THR A 879 -48.45 -6.78 69.99
CA THR A 879 -49.27 -7.59 70.91
C THR A 879 -48.97 -7.30 72.39
N ASP A 880 -49.87 -7.76 73.26
CA ASP A 880 -49.81 -7.63 74.72
C ASP A 880 -49.68 -6.17 75.22
N ASN A 881 -48.65 -5.87 76.02
CA ASN A 881 -48.43 -4.58 76.68
C ASN A 881 -47.27 -3.79 76.03
N LEU A 882 -46.96 -4.06 74.76
CA LEU A 882 -45.95 -3.32 74.03
C LEU A 882 -46.52 -1.99 73.49
N PRO A 883 -45.88 -0.83 73.76
CA PRO A 883 -46.43 0.48 73.41
C PRO A 883 -46.33 0.80 71.91
N THR A 884 -47.34 1.48 71.37
CA THR A 884 -47.44 1.90 69.94
C THR A 884 -47.38 3.42 69.73
N THR A 885 -47.03 4.20 70.76
CA THR A 885 -47.02 5.68 70.67
C THR A 885 -45.93 6.35 71.52
N SER A 886 -45.84 6.02 72.81
CA SER A 886 -44.83 6.57 73.73
C SER A 886 -44.02 5.44 74.34
N GLY A 887 -42.72 5.39 74.00
CA GLY A 887 -41.84 4.28 74.38
C GLY A 887 -41.89 3.09 73.41
N GLU A 888 -42.46 3.30 72.21
CA GLU A 888 -42.44 2.33 71.11
C GLU A 888 -40.99 1.92 70.79
N PRO A 889 -40.72 0.60 70.59
CA PRO A 889 -39.45 0.15 70.04
C PRO A 889 -39.15 0.86 68.72
N THR A 890 -37.95 1.41 68.60
CA THR A 890 -37.47 2.03 67.36
C THR A 890 -36.37 1.14 66.79
N LEU A 891 -36.48 0.83 65.50
CA LEU A 891 -35.44 0.10 64.78
C LEU A 891 -34.30 1.06 64.43
N SER A 892 -33.07 0.59 64.61
CA SER A 892 -31.86 1.35 64.27
C SER A 892 -30.75 0.41 63.82
N GLY A 893 -29.77 0.98 63.12
CA GLY A 893 -28.60 0.26 62.63
C GLY A 893 -28.59 0.06 61.13
N SER A 894 -27.45 -0.32 60.61
CA SER A 894 -27.18 -0.60 59.21
C SER A 894 -25.87 -1.37 59.11
N GLY A 895 -25.64 -2.03 57.99
CA GLY A 895 -24.38 -2.71 57.73
C GLY A 895 -24.39 -3.41 56.38
N THR A 896 -23.38 -4.23 56.19
CA THR A 896 -23.29 -5.21 55.10
C THR A 896 -23.40 -6.59 55.74
N LEU A 897 -24.03 -7.54 55.05
CA LEU A 897 -23.95 -8.95 55.47
C LEU A 897 -22.48 -9.37 55.55
N SER A 898 -22.20 -10.28 56.48
CA SER A 898 -20.91 -10.94 56.60
C SER A 898 -21.16 -12.40 56.92
N ASP A 899 -20.57 -13.31 56.14
CA ASP A 899 -20.90 -14.73 56.15
C ASP A 899 -22.43 -14.95 56.05
N GLY A 900 -23.10 -14.19 55.17
CA GLY A 900 -24.55 -14.23 54.97
C GLY A 900 -25.39 -13.69 56.13
N THR A 901 -24.78 -13.10 57.16
CA THR A 901 -25.47 -12.71 58.40
C THR A 901 -25.33 -11.21 58.67
N GLY A 902 -26.45 -10.55 58.97
CA GLY A 902 -26.52 -9.13 59.33
C GLY A 902 -26.91 -8.94 60.79
N SER A 903 -25.95 -8.57 61.65
CA SER A 903 -26.17 -8.41 63.11
C SER A 903 -26.12 -6.96 63.61
N GLY A 904 -26.07 -5.99 62.70
CA GLY A 904 -25.91 -4.56 63.02
C GLY A 904 -27.22 -3.84 63.37
N MET A 905 -28.37 -4.48 63.21
CA MET A 905 -29.67 -3.88 63.54
C MET A 905 -30.12 -4.22 64.95
N SER A 906 -30.86 -3.29 65.57
CA SER A 906 -31.45 -3.51 66.89
C SER A 906 -32.70 -2.68 67.11
N LEU A 907 -33.63 -3.22 67.91
CA LEU A 907 -34.76 -2.49 68.45
C LEU A 907 -34.38 -1.86 69.79
N SER A 908 -34.77 -0.59 70.00
CA SER A 908 -34.60 0.07 71.30
C SER A 908 -35.44 -0.62 72.39
N ALA A 909 -34.93 -0.65 73.62
CA ALA A 909 -35.68 -1.16 74.76
C ALA A 909 -37.02 -0.42 74.95
N PRO A 910 -38.17 -1.10 75.03
CA PRO A 910 -39.47 -0.45 75.25
C PRO A 910 -39.62 0.09 76.68
N GLY A 911 -38.76 -0.32 77.62
CA GLY A 911 -38.76 0.11 79.01
C GLY A 911 -39.45 -0.87 79.96
N SER A 912 -39.11 -0.78 81.26
CA SER A 912 -39.59 -1.72 82.27
C SER A 912 -41.12 -1.78 82.34
N GLY A 913 -41.66 -3.02 82.33
CA GLY A 913 -43.09 -3.30 82.37
C GLY A 913 -43.78 -3.33 80.99
N ASN A 914 -43.09 -2.96 79.92
CA ASN A 914 -43.61 -3.00 78.54
C ASN A 914 -43.23 -4.33 77.87
N THR A 915 -44.02 -5.37 78.10
CA THR A 915 -43.80 -6.73 77.59
C THR A 915 -44.79 -7.09 76.47
N GLY A 916 -44.36 -7.86 75.49
CA GLY A 916 -45.17 -8.27 74.35
C GLY A 916 -44.33 -8.59 73.13
N SER A 917 -44.96 -8.63 71.95
CA SER A 917 -44.23 -8.81 70.69
C SER A 917 -44.57 -7.73 69.66
N VAL A 918 -43.67 -7.58 68.70
CA VAL A 918 -43.86 -6.80 67.47
C VAL A 918 -43.24 -7.59 66.32
N ASP A 919 -43.88 -7.58 65.17
CA ASP A 919 -43.33 -8.18 63.96
C ASP A 919 -42.52 -7.12 63.20
N LEU A 920 -41.36 -7.53 62.71
CA LEU A 920 -40.49 -6.75 61.85
C LEU A 920 -40.56 -7.31 60.44
N GLU A 921 -41.22 -6.59 59.54
CA GLU A 921 -41.15 -6.79 58.09
C GLU A 921 -39.92 -6.05 57.55
N TYR A 922 -39.04 -6.73 56.82
CA TYR A 922 -37.87 -6.10 56.21
C TYR A 922 -38.09 -5.90 54.69
N CYS A 923 -38.29 -4.65 54.27
CA CYS A 923 -38.65 -4.30 52.90
C CYS A 923 -37.47 -4.54 51.94
N LEU A 924 -37.51 -5.62 51.16
CA LEU A 924 -36.55 -5.87 50.09
C LEU A 924 -36.90 -5.03 48.87
N GLU A 925 -38.19 -4.97 48.55
CA GLU A 925 -38.79 -3.93 47.73
C GLU A 925 -39.72 -3.06 48.60
N THR A 926 -40.98 -2.84 48.22
CA THR A 926 -41.87 -1.97 49.00
C THR A 926 -42.57 -2.79 50.09
N CYS A 927 -42.58 -2.32 51.34
CA CYS A 927 -43.43 -2.94 52.38
C CYS A 927 -44.91 -2.58 52.20
N THR A 928 -45.76 -3.34 52.88
CA THR A 928 -47.22 -3.20 52.85
C THR A 928 -47.73 -1.77 53.10
N ASN A 929 -47.07 -0.99 53.97
CA ASN A 929 -47.49 0.38 54.29
C ASN A 929 -46.70 1.48 53.55
N GLY A 930 -45.92 1.12 52.52
CA GLY A 930 -45.26 2.06 51.62
C GLY A 930 -43.85 2.49 52.03
N THR A 931 -43.22 1.82 52.99
CA THR A 931 -41.78 1.95 53.26
C THR A 931 -40.99 1.48 52.03
N GLY A 932 -40.01 2.28 51.59
CA GLY A 932 -39.17 1.94 50.44
C GLY A 932 -38.24 0.76 50.71
N GLY A 933 -37.75 0.12 49.66
CA GLY A 933 -36.98 -1.13 49.76
C GLY A 933 -35.48 -1.00 49.77
N ALA A 934 -34.85 -2.10 50.20
CA ALA A 934 -33.41 -2.31 50.12
C ALA A 934 -32.89 -2.49 48.67
N GLY A 935 -33.77 -2.74 47.70
CA GLY A 935 -33.39 -3.03 46.31
C GLY A 935 -32.91 -4.46 46.13
N LEU A 936 -33.38 -5.39 46.97
CA LEU A 936 -32.95 -6.80 47.01
C LEU A 936 -34.11 -7.75 46.68
N GLY A 937 -34.96 -7.38 45.70
CA GLY A 937 -36.19 -8.12 45.37
C GLY A 937 -35.97 -9.59 45.02
N TYR A 938 -34.79 -9.93 44.47
CA TYR A 938 -34.35 -11.29 44.21
C TYR A 938 -34.23 -12.17 45.47
N LEU A 939 -34.24 -11.58 46.67
CA LEU A 939 -34.28 -12.28 47.96
C LEU A 939 -35.69 -12.37 48.60
N GLN A 940 -36.74 -11.90 47.93
CA GLN A 940 -38.12 -12.15 48.36
C GLN A 940 -38.46 -13.63 48.21
N TYR A 941 -39.45 -14.12 48.95
CA TYR A 941 -39.83 -15.53 48.93
C TYR A 941 -41.35 -15.68 48.96
N ASP A 942 -41.86 -16.87 48.66
CA ASP A 942 -43.29 -17.22 48.77
C ASP A 942 -43.57 -17.65 50.22
N TRP A 943 -43.74 -16.68 51.12
CA TRP A 943 -43.97 -16.95 52.55
C TRP A 943 -45.43 -17.33 52.81
N ASP A 944 -46.37 -16.86 51.99
CA ASP A 944 -47.80 -17.14 52.13
C ASP A 944 -48.31 -18.38 51.34
N GLY A 945 -47.50 -18.89 50.42
CA GLY A 945 -47.74 -20.12 49.66
C GLY A 945 -48.63 -19.94 48.43
N ASP A 946 -48.70 -18.74 47.86
CA ASP A 946 -49.53 -18.43 46.69
C ASP A 946 -48.87 -18.72 45.33
N GLY A 947 -47.57 -19.02 45.34
CA GLY A 947 -46.75 -19.33 44.16
C GLY A 947 -46.00 -18.16 43.55
N SER A 948 -45.98 -16.99 44.21
CA SER A 948 -45.25 -15.78 43.81
C SER A 948 -44.14 -15.47 44.83
N HIS A 949 -43.00 -14.95 44.37
CA HIS A 949 -41.88 -14.58 45.26
C HIS A 949 -41.86 -13.08 45.51
N ASP A 950 -42.93 -12.54 46.06
CA ASP A 950 -43.13 -11.10 46.30
C ASP A 950 -43.26 -10.74 47.79
N ASP A 951 -43.18 -11.71 48.69
CA ASP A 951 -43.23 -11.44 50.12
C ASP A 951 -41.87 -11.00 50.69
N ASN A 952 -41.90 -9.92 51.46
CA ASN A 952 -40.79 -9.49 52.31
C ASN A 952 -40.66 -10.42 53.54
N PRO A 953 -39.43 -10.71 54.02
CA PRO A 953 -39.26 -11.54 55.20
C PRO A 953 -39.72 -10.82 56.46
N THR A 954 -40.37 -11.58 57.35
CA THR A 954 -40.91 -11.09 58.62
C THR A 954 -40.40 -11.94 59.78
N GLY A 955 -39.96 -11.29 60.86
CA GLY A 955 -39.56 -11.96 62.10
C GLY A 955 -40.21 -11.33 63.33
N THR A 956 -40.49 -12.12 64.37
CA THR A 956 -41.13 -11.63 65.59
C THR A 956 -40.09 -11.28 66.66
N ALA A 957 -40.10 -10.03 67.13
CA ALA A 957 -39.33 -9.57 68.28
C ALA A 957 -40.17 -9.64 69.56
N ARG A 958 -39.71 -10.40 70.57
CA ARG A 958 -40.43 -10.59 71.85
C ARG A 958 -39.68 -9.97 73.03
N PHE A 959 -40.38 -9.14 73.81
CA PHE A 959 -39.85 -8.52 75.03
C PHE A 959 -40.50 -9.12 76.28
N GLY A 960 -39.69 -9.58 77.22
CA GLY A 960 -40.13 -9.91 78.59
C GLY A 960 -40.85 -11.25 78.78
N ILE A 961 -40.62 -12.25 77.91
CA ILE A 961 -41.22 -13.60 78.05
C ILE A 961 -40.65 -14.42 79.21
N TYR A 962 -39.45 -14.11 79.71
CA TYR A 962 -38.90 -14.71 80.93
C TYR A 962 -39.18 -13.83 82.15
N THR A 963 -40.39 -13.90 82.70
CA THR A 963 -40.67 -13.37 84.04
C THR A 963 -40.13 -14.34 85.09
N GLY A 964 -38.83 -14.28 85.36
CA GLY A 964 -38.29 -14.79 86.61
C GLY A 964 -38.97 -14.10 87.79
N SER A 965 -39.09 -14.76 88.95
CA SER A 965 -39.65 -14.10 90.15
C SER A 965 -38.89 -12.81 90.46
N ASP A 966 -39.57 -11.76 90.95
CA ASP A 966 -39.00 -10.48 91.45
C ASP A 966 -37.86 -10.59 92.51
N ARG A 967 -37.43 -11.81 92.86
CA ARG A 967 -36.35 -12.14 93.81
C ARG A 967 -35.15 -12.83 93.15
N GLN A 968 -35.16 -13.02 91.83
CA GLN A 968 -33.99 -13.53 91.09
C GLN A 968 -33.10 -12.35 90.68
N ILE A 969 -31.91 -12.29 91.27
CA ILE A 969 -30.86 -11.28 91.04
C ILE A 969 -29.81 -11.73 90.00
N TYR A 970 -29.97 -12.92 89.43
CA TYR A 970 -29.13 -13.43 88.35
C TYR A 970 -29.87 -14.51 87.56
N ILE A 971 -29.89 -14.35 86.24
CA ILE A 971 -30.17 -15.37 85.23
C ILE A 971 -28.98 -15.34 84.28
N GLU A 972 -28.38 -16.51 84.04
CA GLU A 972 -27.33 -16.69 83.05
C GLU A 972 -28.00 -17.27 81.80
N GLU A 973 -28.18 -16.43 80.79
CA GLU A 973 -28.53 -16.90 79.45
C GLU A 973 -27.22 -17.28 78.75
N ILE A 974 -27.07 -18.56 78.46
CA ILE A 974 -25.96 -19.06 77.65
C ILE A 974 -26.41 -18.87 76.19
N TYR A 975 -25.80 -17.87 75.53
CA TYR A 975 -25.94 -17.59 74.10
C TYR A 975 -25.24 -18.63 73.25
#